data_AF-B5RME9-F1
#
_entry.id   AF-B5RME9-F1
#
_cell.length_a   1.000
_cell.length_b   1.000
_cell.length_c   1.000
_cell.angle_alpha   90.00
_cell.angle_beta   90.00
_cell.angle_gamma   90.00
#
_symmetry.space_group_name_H-M   'P 1'
#
loop_
_entity.id
_entity.type
_entity.pdbx_description
1 polymer ?
#
loop_
_entity_poly.entity_id
_entity_poly.type
_entity_poly.pdbx_seq_one_letter_code
_entity_poly.pdbx_strand_id
1 'polypeptide(L)'
;MKLYFYGLNFGEFFMREDLVSVKLKNMRFFLYLMLFIFICFGFLFLGQAYLNYRHEYLNRIEADFKLFSSNVAFKIKNKYDGAVSVLKNLIKDNNVLNVLHKVSNNFVSNVDLRFIDLNTSIALFLSSKGFNDISKIFQHIPLEANSLEGVFYIPVEKNVLISNKNFSFLDINNIIEDPIYFVPVKERSVYYSSYKRVRNKLYSLVSMPLINDNHAVLGVICFFVCFDSLFVDIANQLNSYFKLSNKNYEFFMIDRDFQPLLLNLNDLNINNFSENYANSVLSSVIEGVRSDPNIVKKILKHNTSSYFLSTSQIAGQVVQGVIFNMNHVPLKFQSNAIFFLGFVFVACLIIFCLCIKFVLPFFSDFKMLIEQKKEREDILKLDSTSEFKYKSFIFSYINTEFDNLFSKTTNIVNNIKFYVQELRGRLNEINIPEESIERVHNSLTTYDGIGDAFSKFEKAVMNILKDFESTSNPINEHNKNILDIAAKFEENTNAFYSIDKNLEVFNKVVVSNSASIDTVKSKVSELNSVFDSVNKNFSDLLSQTNNLQSANKLLVLISAQTNMLAMNAAIEAAKAGDAGKSFAVVAEEIRKLAINSGKYSTTIKDELKKVNNIISVISAEIDSIYKDFIDIQDNINNNSMQHERINVTLAKHVREIGEFKEQYLAHDIKIKDTKNMCKEIFNSYFVISGKFHNLNSDLSEFEVSKMSLDALETLREHILLINEFKEKIARMRNVVENMNNEFWDV
;
A
#
# COMPACT_ATOMS: atom_id res chain seq x y z
N MET A 1 112.38 -37.23 3.03
CA MET A 1 113.41 -38.10 3.66
C MET A 1 113.58 -37.67 5.11
N LYS A 2 113.03 -38.42 6.09
CA LYS A 2 113.08 -38.22 7.56
C LYS A 2 112.33 -36.97 8.13
N LEU A 3 111.39 -37.14 9.08
CA LEU A 3 111.45 -37.05 10.58
C LEU A 3 111.59 -35.59 11.09
N TYR A 4 110.99 -35.11 12.20
CA TYR A 4 110.30 -35.66 13.40
C TYR A 4 109.07 -34.75 13.77
N PHE A 5 108.27 -34.82 14.87
CA PHE A 5 108.23 -35.59 16.14
C PHE A 5 106.75 -35.78 16.66
N TYR A 6 106.51 -35.84 17.99
CA TYR A 6 105.22 -35.91 18.75
C TYR A 6 105.30 -34.88 19.92
N GLY A 7 104.31 -34.56 20.79
CA GLY A 7 103.00 -35.09 21.26
C GLY A 7 102.87 -34.69 22.77
N LEU A 8 101.83 -34.82 23.62
CA LEU A 8 100.40 -35.25 23.77
C LEU A 8 99.94 -34.60 25.13
N ASN A 9 98.72 -34.38 25.65
CA ASN A 9 97.26 -34.42 25.38
C ASN A 9 96.62 -33.51 26.51
N PHE A 10 95.33 -33.24 26.78
CA PHE A 10 93.93 -33.55 26.37
C PHE A 10 93.05 -32.31 26.78
N GLY A 11 91.71 -32.20 26.74
CA GLY A 11 90.57 -33.05 26.36
C GLY A 11 89.21 -32.48 26.85
N GLU A 12 88.11 -33.21 26.59
CA GLU A 12 86.69 -33.05 27.06
C GLU A 12 85.78 -31.87 26.61
N PHE A 13 84.49 -32.23 26.46
CA PHE A 13 83.25 -31.40 26.39
C PHE A 13 82.77 -30.73 25.08
N PHE A 14 82.65 -31.49 23.98
CA PHE A 14 81.73 -31.17 22.88
C PHE A 14 80.92 -32.41 22.43
N MET A 15 79.67 -32.55 22.90
CA MET A 15 78.79 -33.69 22.59
C MET A 15 77.30 -33.38 22.90
N ARG A 16 76.65 -32.37 22.25
CA ARG A 16 75.18 -32.15 22.39
C ARG A 16 74.46 -31.16 21.44
N GLU A 17 74.78 -31.07 20.14
CA GLU A 17 74.00 -30.21 19.21
C GLU A 17 73.22 -30.95 18.09
N ASP A 18 73.76 -32.03 17.51
CA ASP A 18 73.21 -32.66 16.29
C ASP A 18 71.79 -33.26 16.41
N LEU A 19 71.31 -33.55 17.63
CA LEU A 19 69.98 -34.12 17.85
C LEU A 19 68.84 -33.08 17.87
N VAL A 20 69.16 -31.79 17.96
CA VAL A 20 68.17 -30.69 17.96
C VAL A 20 67.84 -30.25 16.53
N SER A 21 68.85 -30.20 15.66
CA SER A 21 68.72 -29.76 14.26
C SER A 21 67.77 -30.64 13.44
N VAL A 22 67.82 -31.97 13.64
CA VAL A 22 67.00 -32.96 12.90
C VAL A 22 65.51 -32.82 13.23
N LYS A 23 65.14 -32.67 14.51
CA LYS A 23 63.72 -32.47 14.90
C LYS A 23 63.16 -31.14 14.38
N LEU A 24 63.94 -30.07 14.38
CA LEU A 24 63.53 -28.77 13.84
C LEU A 24 63.37 -28.77 12.30
N LYS A 25 64.21 -29.49 11.55
CA LYS A 25 64.01 -29.71 10.10
C LYS A 25 62.66 -30.38 9.82
N ASN A 26 62.32 -31.46 10.54
CA ASN A 26 61.09 -32.21 10.29
C ASN A 26 59.81 -31.46 10.69
N MET A 27 59.83 -30.65 11.76
CA MET A 27 58.67 -29.82 12.11
C MET A 27 58.40 -28.72 11.08
N ARG A 28 59.46 -28.10 10.52
CA ARG A 28 59.32 -27.13 9.42
C ARG A 28 58.71 -27.76 8.17
N PHE A 29 59.10 -28.99 7.81
CA PHE A 29 58.54 -29.71 6.67
C PHE A 29 57.01 -29.89 6.79
N PHE A 30 56.51 -30.31 7.96
CA PHE A 30 55.07 -30.49 8.19
C PHE A 30 54.29 -29.16 8.14
N LEU A 31 54.86 -28.09 8.72
CA LEU A 31 54.27 -26.74 8.69
C LEU A 31 54.15 -26.18 7.26
N TYR A 32 55.19 -26.33 6.44
CA TYR A 32 55.13 -25.90 5.03
C TYR A 32 54.14 -26.75 4.22
N LEU A 33 54.00 -28.04 4.50
CA LEU A 33 53.01 -28.91 3.85
C LEU A 33 51.56 -28.50 4.18
N MET A 34 51.26 -28.19 5.46
CA MET A 34 49.95 -27.66 5.85
C MET A 34 49.67 -26.29 5.20
N LEU A 35 50.65 -25.38 5.21
CA LEU A 35 50.51 -24.06 4.58
C LEU A 35 50.22 -24.18 3.08
N PHE A 36 50.91 -25.09 2.40
CA PHE A 36 50.72 -25.37 0.97
C PHE A 36 49.32 -25.91 0.65
N ILE A 37 48.80 -26.85 1.45
CA ILE A 37 47.43 -27.36 1.30
C ILE A 37 46.40 -26.23 1.49
N PHE A 38 46.60 -25.37 2.50
CA PHE A 38 45.72 -24.23 2.76
C PHE A 38 45.71 -23.21 1.61
N ILE A 39 46.89 -22.92 1.03
CA ILE A 39 47.04 -22.06 -0.14
C ILE A 39 46.34 -22.65 -1.37
N CYS A 40 46.48 -23.97 -1.60
CA CYS A 40 45.80 -24.64 -2.73
C CYS A 40 44.27 -24.60 -2.61
N PHE A 41 43.72 -24.81 -1.41
CA PHE A 41 42.28 -24.62 -1.15
C PHE A 41 41.86 -23.16 -1.31
N GLY A 42 42.67 -22.20 -0.85
CA GLY A 42 42.42 -20.77 -1.02
C GLY A 42 42.29 -20.35 -2.48
N PHE A 43 43.19 -20.82 -3.36
CA PHE A 43 43.10 -20.54 -4.80
C PHE A 43 41.90 -21.22 -5.49
N LEU A 44 41.51 -22.43 -5.07
CA LEU A 44 40.28 -23.08 -5.54
C LEU A 44 39.03 -22.28 -5.15
N PHE A 45 38.94 -21.80 -3.91
CA PHE A 45 37.83 -20.94 -3.47
C PHE A 45 37.82 -19.58 -4.19
N LEU A 46 38.99 -18.96 -4.43
CA LEU A 46 39.08 -17.72 -5.22
C LEU A 46 38.58 -17.92 -6.66
N GLY A 47 38.95 -19.03 -7.30
CA GLY A 47 38.46 -19.37 -8.65
C GLY A 47 36.94 -19.56 -8.69
N GLN A 48 36.38 -20.26 -7.70
CA GLN A 48 34.93 -20.46 -7.59
C GLN A 48 34.18 -19.14 -7.34
N ALA A 49 34.69 -18.28 -6.47
CA ALA A 49 34.12 -16.95 -6.20
C ALA A 49 34.17 -16.04 -7.44
N TYR A 50 35.27 -16.08 -8.21
CA TYR A 50 35.43 -15.30 -9.44
C TYR A 50 34.39 -15.67 -10.51
N LEU A 51 34.04 -16.96 -10.61
CA LEU A 51 33.02 -17.45 -11.55
C LEU A 51 31.60 -17.01 -11.15
N ASN A 52 31.28 -16.97 -9.85
CA ASN A 52 29.96 -16.54 -9.36
C ASN A 52 29.73 -15.03 -9.51
N TYR A 53 30.77 -14.21 -9.33
CA TYR A 53 30.67 -12.74 -9.27
C TYR A 53 29.95 -12.10 -10.48
N ARG A 54 30.09 -12.67 -11.69
CA ARG A 54 29.41 -12.18 -12.89
C ARG A 54 27.88 -12.30 -12.80
N HIS A 55 27.37 -13.34 -12.15
CA HIS A 55 25.93 -13.52 -11.94
C HIS A 55 25.42 -12.63 -10.80
N GLU A 56 26.18 -12.48 -9.70
CA GLU A 56 25.81 -11.57 -8.61
C GLU A 56 25.76 -10.10 -9.08
N TYR A 57 26.70 -9.66 -9.91
CA TYR A 57 26.72 -8.29 -10.44
C TYR A 57 25.48 -7.98 -11.30
N LEU A 58 25.08 -8.91 -12.18
CA LEU A 58 23.86 -8.76 -13.00
C LEU A 58 22.58 -8.84 -12.14
N ASN A 59 22.52 -9.77 -11.19
CA ASN A 59 21.39 -9.90 -10.26
C ASN A 59 21.21 -8.64 -9.39
N ARG A 60 22.31 -7.97 -9.01
CA ARG A 60 22.26 -6.72 -8.24
C ARG A 60 21.71 -5.56 -9.08
N ILE A 61 22.19 -5.37 -10.31
CA ILE A 61 21.64 -4.36 -11.24
C ILE A 61 20.14 -4.61 -11.47
N GLU A 62 19.72 -5.87 -11.60
CA GLU A 62 18.31 -6.23 -11.71
C GLU A 62 17.51 -5.89 -10.44
N ALA A 63 18.04 -6.17 -9.25
CA ALA A 63 17.38 -5.85 -7.98
C ALA A 63 17.21 -4.33 -7.79
N ASP A 64 18.27 -3.56 -8.04
CA ASP A 64 18.26 -2.10 -7.96
C ASP A 64 17.28 -1.49 -8.97
N PHE A 65 17.27 -1.97 -10.23
CA PHE A 65 16.27 -1.59 -11.23
C PHE A 65 14.84 -1.97 -10.82
N LYS A 66 14.61 -3.18 -10.29
CA LYS A 66 13.28 -3.65 -9.88
C LYS A 66 12.71 -2.81 -8.74
N LEU A 67 13.55 -2.37 -7.80
CA LEU A 67 13.14 -1.49 -6.70
C LEU A 67 12.80 -0.08 -7.19
N PHE A 68 13.63 0.50 -8.07
CA PHE A 68 13.34 1.78 -8.72
C PHE A 68 12.04 1.72 -9.56
N SER A 69 11.92 0.71 -10.42
CA SER A 69 10.74 0.43 -11.25
C SER A 69 9.45 0.36 -10.42
N SER A 70 9.49 -0.33 -9.27
CA SER A 70 8.34 -0.45 -8.36
C SER A 70 7.88 0.90 -7.79
N ASN A 71 8.82 1.72 -7.31
CA ASN A 71 8.54 3.08 -6.82
C ASN A 71 7.92 3.97 -7.92
N VAL A 72 8.46 3.92 -9.14
CA VAL A 72 7.93 4.66 -10.28
C VAL A 72 6.53 4.19 -10.69
N ALA A 73 6.29 2.87 -10.70
CA ALA A 73 4.97 2.30 -10.97
C ALA A 73 3.94 2.73 -9.93
N PHE A 74 4.32 2.75 -8.65
CA PHE A 74 3.48 3.25 -7.55
C PHE A 74 3.15 4.74 -7.72
N LYS A 75 4.12 5.60 -8.05
CA LYS A 75 3.89 7.03 -8.32
C LYS A 75 2.90 7.26 -9.46
N ILE A 76 3.13 6.63 -10.62
CA ILE A 76 2.27 6.77 -11.80
C ILE A 76 0.86 6.27 -11.50
N LYS A 77 0.74 5.10 -10.85
CA LYS A 77 -0.55 4.56 -10.42
C LYS A 77 -1.28 5.51 -9.48
N ASN A 78 -0.63 6.07 -8.47
CA ASN A 78 -1.28 6.98 -7.50
C ASN A 78 -1.83 8.25 -8.16
N LYS A 79 -1.13 8.82 -9.16
CA LYS A 79 -1.64 9.98 -9.91
C LYS A 79 -2.90 9.61 -10.74
N TYR A 80 -2.94 8.41 -11.32
CA TYR A 80 -4.13 7.87 -12.00
C TYR A 80 -5.28 7.52 -11.05
N ASP A 81 -5.02 6.84 -9.92
CA ASP A 81 -6.04 6.52 -8.91
C ASP A 81 -6.63 7.80 -8.29
N GLY A 82 -5.80 8.84 -8.08
CA GLY A 82 -6.26 10.17 -7.66
C GLY A 82 -7.20 10.81 -8.68
N ALA A 83 -6.86 10.74 -9.97
CA ALA A 83 -7.72 11.22 -11.05
C ALA A 83 -9.06 10.45 -11.15
N VAL A 84 -9.04 9.13 -10.98
CA VAL A 84 -10.26 8.31 -10.89
C VAL A 84 -11.07 8.65 -9.63
N SER A 85 -10.43 9.01 -8.51
CA SER A 85 -11.11 9.45 -7.29
C SER A 85 -11.87 10.76 -7.50
N VAL A 86 -11.25 11.75 -8.18
CA VAL A 86 -11.93 13.01 -8.57
C VAL A 86 -13.18 12.72 -9.41
N LEU A 87 -13.06 11.88 -10.45
CA LEU A 87 -14.20 11.50 -11.30
C LEU A 87 -15.30 10.75 -10.53
N LYS A 88 -14.95 9.84 -9.62
CA LYS A 88 -15.92 9.11 -8.79
C LYS A 88 -16.65 10.01 -7.80
N ASN A 89 -15.97 10.99 -7.22
CA ASN A 89 -16.60 11.94 -6.30
C ASN A 89 -17.54 12.91 -7.04
N LEU A 90 -17.23 13.30 -8.28
CA LEU A 90 -18.14 14.08 -9.14
C LEU A 90 -19.41 13.31 -9.51
N ILE A 91 -19.34 11.99 -9.73
CA ILE A 91 -20.54 11.17 -10.04
C ILE A 91 -21.40 10.90 -8.81
N LYS A 92 -20.82 10.84 -7.60
CA LYS A 92 -21.57 10.58 -6.35
C LYS A 92 -22.57 11.66 -5.96
N ASP A 93 -22.43 12.88 -6.48
CA ASP A 93 -23.44 13.92 -6.29
C ASP A 93 -24.58 13.73 -7.30
N ASN A 94 -25.72 13.24 -6.82
CA ASN A 94 -26.92 13.05 -7.64
C ASN A 94 -27.39 14.34 -8.35
N ASN A 95 -27.02 15.53 -7.87
CA ASN A 95 -27.31 16.78 -8.58
C ASN A 95 -26.47 16.91 -9.85
N VAL A 96 -25.19 16.51 -9.82
CA VAL A 96 -24.29 16.51 -10.98
C VAL A 96 -24.80 15.54 -12.05
N LEU A 97 -25.16 14.31 -11.65
CA LEU A 97 -25.71 13.30 -12.55
C LEU A 97 -26.96 13.83 -13.29
N ASN A 98 -27.89 14.43 -12.53
CA ASN A 98 -29.13 15.00 -13.07
C ASN A 98 -28.89 16.23 -13.96
N VAL A 99 -27.93 17.10 -13.63
CA VAL A 99 -27.58 18.25 -14.48
C VAL A 99 -26.94 17.80 -15.79
N LEU A 100 -25.99 16.86 -15.76
CA LEU A 100 -25.36 16.33 -16.98
C LEU A 100 -26.39 15.66 -17.91
N HIS A 101 -27.27 14.82 -17.36
CA HIS A 101 -28.33 14.15 -18.11
C HIS A 101 -29.40 15.12 -18.66
N LYS A 102 -29.75 16.17 -17.89
CA LYS A 102 -30.65 17.23 -18.35
C LYS A 102 -30.04 18.07 -19.47
N VAL A 103 -28.73 18.31 -19.44
CA VAL A 103 -28.04 19.08 -20.48
C VAL A 103 -27.83 18.23 -21.74
N SER A 104 -27.45 16.95 -21.65
CA SER A 104 -27.30 16.10 -22.84
C SER A 104 -28.60 15.98 -23.65
N ASN A 105 -29.75 15.86 -22.98
CA ASN A 105 -31.07 15.83 -23.64
C ASN A 105 -31.42 17.14 -24.36
N ASN A 106 -30.89 18.29 -23.93
CA ASN A 106 -31.09 19.57 -24.65
C ASN A 106 -30.29 19.65 -25.96
N PHE A 107 -29.30 18.77 -26.18
CA PHE A 107 -28.59 18.64 -27.47
C PHE A 107 -29.28 17.68 -28.46
N VAL A 108 -30.59 17.47 -28.30
CA VAL A 108 -31.43 16.68 -29.22
C VAL A 108 -32.34 17.59 -30.03
N SER A 109 -31.78 18.24 -31.06
CA SER A 109 -32.45 18.40 -32.38
C SER A 109 -31.54 19.07 -33.42
N ASN A 110 -31.66 18.59 -34.66
CA ASN A 110 -31.55 19.34 -35.91
C ASN A 110 -30.29 20.19 -36.20
N VAL A 111 -29.09 19.78 -35.77
CA VAL A 111 -27.85 20.20 -36.43
C VAL A 111 -26.99 18.98 -36.77
N ASP A 112 -26.87 18.71 -38.07
CA ASP A 112 -25.96 17.71 -38.63
C ASP A 112 -24.54 18.31 -38.64
N LEU A 113 -23.86 18.28 -37.49
CA LEU A 113 -22.53 18.87 -37.24
C LEU A 113 -21.41 18.10 -37.96
N ARG A 114 -21.49 18.05 -39.29
CA ARG A 114 -20.43 17.53 -40.15
C ARG A 114 -19.32 18.56 -40.29
N PHE A 115 -18.09 18.11 -40.08
CA PHE A 115 -16.86 18.61 -40.70
C PHE A 115 -16.82 20.12 -41.02
N ILE A 116 -16.34 20.93 -40.06
CA ILE A 116 -15.30 21.97 -40.23
C ILE A 116 -15.10 22.76 -38.93
N ASP A 117 -16.16 22.99 -38.15
CA ASP A 117 -16.19 24.16 -37.26
C ASP A 117 -16.43 23.86 -35.76
N LEU A 118 -15.34 23.42 -35.10
CA LEU A 118 -15.24 23.40 -33.63
C LEU A 118 -15.20 24.81 -33.00
N ASN A 119 -15.08 25.90 -33.78
CA ASN A 119 -15.04 27.26 -33.24
C ASN A 119 -16.42 27.91 -33.14
N THR A 120 -17.33 27.73 -34.11
CA THR A 120 -18.70 28.29 -33.99
C THR A 120 -19.60 27.49 -33.05
N SER A 121 -19.36 26.19 -32.90
CA SER A 121 -20.09 25.35 -31.92
C SER A 121 -19.85 25.77 -30.46
N ILE A 122 -18.68 26.33 -30.14
CA ILE A 122 -18.38 26.94 -28.82
C ILE A 122 -19.33 28.11 -28.51
N ALA A 123 -19.65 28.96 -29.49
CA ALA A 123 -20.51 30.12 -29.29
C ALA A 123 -21.95 29.72 -28.90
N LEU A 124 -22.48 28.65 -29.50
CA LEU A 124 -23.77 28.09 -29.12
C LEU A 124 -23.74 27.50 -27.70
N PHE A 125 -22.70 26.75 -27.34
CA PHE A 125 -22.59 26.14 -26.02
C PHE A 125 -22.58 27.19 -24.89
N LEU A 126 -21.77 28.24 -25.04
CA LEU A 126 -21.63 29.36 -24.09
C LEU A 126 -22.95 30.14 -23.87
N SER A 127 -23.86 30.14 -24.84
CA SER A 127 -25.14 30.84 -24.76
C SER A 127 -26.24 30.06 -24.00
N SER A 128 -26.02 28.77 -23.76
CA SER A 128 -27.06 27.87 -23.23
C SER A 128 -27.32 28.07 -21.73
N LYS A 129 -28.58 27.97 -21.31
CA LYS A 129 -28.98 28.16 -19.90
C LYS A 129 -28.31 27.15 -18.94
N GLY A 130 -27.94 25.97 -19.44
CA GLY A 130 -27.23 24.92 -18.71
C GLY A 130 -25.71 25.13 -18.59
N PHE A 131 -25.11 26.05 -19.37
CA PHE A 131 -23.68 26.35 -19.27
C PHE A 131 -23.29 26.82 -17.87
N ASN A 132 -24.08 27.72 -17.27
CA ASN A 132 -23.85 28.23 -15.93
C ASN A 132 -23.89 27.15 -14.85
N ASP A 133 -24.69 26.10 -15.03
CA ASP A 133 -24.83 25.04 -14.02
C ASP A 133 -23.67 24.04 -14.11
N ILE A 134 -23.24 23.67 -15.32
CA ILE A 134 -22.02 22.87 -15.53
C ILE A 134 -20.75 23.65 -15.09
N SER A 135 -20.69 24.94 -15.37
CA SER A 135 -19.55 25.79 -14.97
C SER A 135 -19.38 25.81 -13.45
N LYS A 136 -20.47 25.91 -12.67
CA LYS A 136 -20.44 25.79 -11.19
C LYS A 136 -19.93 24.42 -10.73
N ILE A 137 -20.42 23.33 -11.34
CA ILE A 137 -20.00 21.96 -10.99
C ILE A 137 -18.48 21.80 -11.16
N PHE A 138 -17.92 22.25 -12.29
CA PHE A 138 -16.48 22.12 -12.55
C PHE A 138 -15.62 23.23 -11.89
N GLN A 139 -16.21 24.28 -11.29
CA GLN A 139 -15.49 25.33 -10.54
C GLN A 139 -15.02 24.87 -9.14
N HIS A 140 -15.59 23.81 -8.57
CA HIS A 140 -15.22 23.31 -7.25
C HIS A 140 -14.15 22.21 -7.28
N ILE A 141 -13.59 21.90 -8.45
CA ILE A 141 -12.48 20.95 -8.60
C ILE A 141 -11.16 21.67 -8.26
N PRO A 142 -10.34 21.16 -7.33
CA PRO A 142 -9.03 21.74 -7.04
C PRO A 142 -8.06 21.47 -8.21
N LEU A 143 -7.76 22.52 -8.97
CA LEU A 143 -6.87 22.50 -10.14
C LEU A 143 -5.75 23.52 -9.92
N GLU A 144 -4.53 23.20 -10.38
CA GLU A 144 -3.43 24.17 -10.34
C GLU A 144 -3.76 25.39 -11.22
N ALA A 145 -3.53 26.60 -10.69
CA ALA A 145 -3.90 27.86 -11.34
C ALA A 145 -3.27 28.08 -12.73
N ASN A 146 -2.20 27.34 -13.06
CA ASN A 146 -1.49 27.40 -14.34
C ASN A 146 -1.48 26.07 -15.13
N SER A 147 -2.24 25.03 -14.73
CA SER A 147 -2.30 23.76 -15.48
C SER A 147 -3.48 23.72 -16.47
N LEU A 148 -3.30 22.96 -17.55
CA LEU A 148 -4.39 22.64 -18.48
C LEU A 148 -5.30 21.52 -17.94
N GLU A 149 -5.06 21.02 -16.72
CA GLU A 149 -5.88 19.98 -16.11
C GLU A 149 -7.33 20.46 -15.96
N GLY A 150 -8.29 19.58 -16.21
CA GLY A 150 -9.70 19.93 -16.17
C GLY A 150 -10.59 18.78 -16.60
N VAL A 151 -11.85 18.85 -16.19
CA VAL A 151 -12.85 17.82 -16.47
C VAL A 151 -13.70 18.22 -17.67
N PHE A 152 -14.08 17.22 -18.46
CA PHE A 152 -15.07 17.35 -19.51
C PHE A 152 -15.97 16.12 -19.58
N TYR A 153 -17.10 16.26 -20.27
CA TYR A 153 -18.11 15.23 -20.43
C TYR A 153 -18.45 15.06 -21.92
N ILE A 154 -18.63 13.81 -22.35
CA ILE A 154 -19.02 13.44 -23.70
C ILE A 154 -20.37 12.69 -23.58
N PRO A 155 -21.48 13.23 -24.08
CA PRO A 155 -22.76 12.53 -24.07
C PRO A 155 -22.76 11.32 -25.01
N VAL A 156 -23.56 10.29 -24.71
CA VAL A 156 -23.73 9.15 -25.62
C VAL A 156 -24.24 9.60 -27.00
N GLU A 157 -23.59 9.08 -28.04
CA GLU A 157 -23.91 9.30 -29.47
C GLU A 157 -23.86 10.77 -29.90
N LYS A 158 -23.09 11.61 -29.19
CA LYS A 158 -22.85 13.02 -29.56
C LYS A 158 -21.36 13.28 -29.80
N ASN A 159 -21.03 13.78 -30.99
CA ASN A 159 -19.69 14.31 -31.30
C ASN A 159 -19.52 15.73 -30.70
N VAL A 160 -19.67 15.84 -29.37
CA VAL A 160 -19.67 17.11 -28.63
C VAL A 160 -18.93 16.94 -27.30
N LEU A 161 -17.99 17.83 -27.01
CA LEU A 161 -17.23 17.89 -25.75
C LEU A 161 -17.76 19.03 -24.87
N ILE A 162 -18.17 18.71 -23.64
CA ILE A 162 -18.75 19.63 -22.66
C ILE A 162 -17.74 19.94 -21.55
N SER A 163 -17.28 21.18 -21.40
CA SER A 163 -16.27 21.56 -20.40
C SER A 163 -16.36 23.02 -19.92
N ASN A 164 -15.63 23.32 -18.84
CA ASN A 164 -15.31 24.67 -18.38
C ASN A 164 -13.95 25.21 -18.90
N LYS A 165 -13.10 24.38 -19.52
CA LYS A 165 -11.83 24.76 -20.17
C LYS A 165 -11.87 24.49 -21.67
N ASN A 166 -11.10 25.25 -22.45
CA ASN A 166 -10.96 25.00 -23.89
C ASN A 166 -9.99 23.84 -24.13
N PHE A 167 -10.50 22.74 -24.69
CA PHE A 167 -9.76 21.52 -25.02
C PHE A 167 -9.50 21.33 -26.52
N SER A 168 -9.61 22.38 -27.35
CA SER A 168 -9.40 22.29 -28.81
C SER A 168 -8.04 21.71 -29.20
N PHE A 169 -7.01 21.91 -28.37
CA PHE A 169 -5.66 21.36 -28.53
C PHE A 169 -5.57 19.81 -28.47
N LEU A 170 -6.67 19.10 -28.22
CA LEU A 170 -6.70 17.65 -28.32
C LEU A 170 -6.70 17.17 -29.79
N ASP A 171 -7.09 18.03 -30.75
CA ASP A 171 -7.11 17.76 -32.20
C ASP A 171 -8.00 16.56 -32.63
N ILE A 172 -9.05 16.27 -31.85
CA ILE A 172 -9.96 15.14 -32.08
C ILE A 172 -10.99 15.50 -33.15
N ASN A 173 -10.86 14.90 -34.34
CA ASN A 173 -11.77 15.14 -35.47
C ASN A 173 -13.14 14.45 -35.31
N ASN A 174 -13.19 13.28 -34.69
CA ASN A 174 -14.43 12.55 -34.40
C ASN A 174 -14.34 11.87 -33.03
N ILE A 175 -15.02 12.45 -32.04
CA ILE A 175 -15.01 11.98 -30.65
C ILE A 175 -15.66 10.59 -30.52
N ILE A 176 -16.60 10.24 -31.39
CA ILE A 176 -17.31 8.94 -31.31
C ILE A 176 -16.41 7.76 -31.72
N GLU A 177 -15.46 8.01 -32.64
CA GLU A 177 -14.46 7.02 -33.07
C GLU A 177 -13.19 7.05 -32.20
N ASP A 178 -13.00 8.08 -31.38
CA ASP A 178 -11.84 8.22 -30.50
C ASP A 178 -11.89 7.20 -29.35
N PRO A 179 -10.77 6.47 -29.07
CA PRO A 179 -10.66 5.56 -27.93
C PRO A 179 -11.09 6.14 -26.58
N ILE A 180 -10.96 7.46 -26.34
CA ILE A 180 -11.37 8.09 -25.07
C ILE A 180 -12.86 7.96 -24.79
N TYR A 181 -13.69 7.81 -25.83
CA TYR A 181 -15.13 7.61 -25.73
C TYR A 181 -15.51 6.16 -26.03
N PHE A 182 -15.02 5.61 -27.15
CA PHE A 182 -15.44 4.30 -27.63
C PHE A 182 -15.10 3.17 -26.65
N VAL A 183 -13.91 3.21 -26.02
CA VAL A 183 -13.47 2.14 -25.12
C VAL A 183 -14.28 2.16 -23.80
N PRO A 184 -14.44 3.29 -23.08
CA PRO A 184 -15.34 3.35 -21.92
C PRO A 184 -16.78 2.91 -22.19
N VAL A 185 -17.36 3.28 -23.34
CA VAL A 185 -18.74 2.91 -23.70
C VAL A 185 -18.86 1.42 -23.99
N LYS A 186 -17.91 0.84 -24.73
CA LYS A 186 -17.94 -0.56 -25.17
C LYS A 186 -17.55 -1.54 -24.05
N GLU A 187 -16.46 -1.26 -23.35
CA GLU A 187 -15.90 -2.16 -22.32
C GLU A 187 -16.45 -1.90 -20.92
N ARG A 188 -17.12 -0.77 -20.69
CA ARG A 188 -17.60 -0.31 -19.38
C ARG A 188 -16.46 -0.17 -18.34
N SER A 189 -15.23 0.03 -18.84
CA SER A 189 -13.98 0.13 -18.09
C SER A 189 -13.50 1.58 -17.99
N VAL A 190 -12.58 1.87 -17.06
CA VAL A 190 -11.84 3.16 -17.10
C VAL A 190 -10.77 3.06 -18.17
N TYR A 191 -10.83 3.95 -19.15
CA TYR A 191 -9.81 4.11 -20.19
C TYR A 191 -8.78 5.17 -19.80
N TYR A 192 -7.54 4.96 -20.27
CA TYR A 192 -6.40 5.83 -20.06
C TYR A 192 -5.71 6.01 -21.41
N SER A 193 -5.57 7.27 -21.86
CA SER A 193 -4.97 7.58 -23.17
C SER A 193 -3.45 7.39 -23.19
N SER A 194 -2.87 7.43 -24.38
CA SER A 194 -1.48 7.80 -24.58
C SER A 194 -1.20 9.22 -24.09
N TYR A 195 0.08 9.58 -23.93
CA TYR A 195 0.44 10.88 -23.37
C TYR A 195 0.60 11.91 -24.48
N LYS A 196 -0.09 13.06 -24.37
CA LYS A 196 0.08 14.19 -25.29
C LYS A 196 0.96 15.25 -24.65
N ARG A 197 2.04 15.66 -25.33
CA ARG A 197 2.86 16.82 -24.94
C ARG A 197 2.15 18.10 -25.39
N VAL A 198 1.75 18.94 -24.44
CA VAL A 198 1.02 20.20 -24.69
C VAL A 198 1.72 21.34 -23.93
N ARG A 199 2.12 22.40 -24.64
CA ARG A 199 2.91 23.53 -24.08
C ARG A 199 4.16 23.05 -23.30
N ASN A 200 4.91 22.13 -23.90
CA ASN A 200 6.09 21.46 -23.32
C ASN A 200 5.85 20.63 -22.04
N LYS A 201 4.60 20.42 -21.60
CA LYS A 201 4.26 19.54 -20.47
C LYS A 201 3.60 18.23 -20.92
N LEU A 202 3.84 17.13 -20.21
CA LEU A 202 3.20 15.83 -20.46
C LEU A 202 1.85 15.71 -19.75
N TYR A 203 0.81 15.34 -20.49
CA TYR A 203 -0.54 15.07 -19.99
C TYR A 203 -1.07 13.72 -20.48
N SER A 204 -1.99 13.12 -19.72
CA SER A 204 -2.79 11.96 -20.13
C SER A 204 -4.26 12.16 -19.72
N LEU A 205 -5.19 11.52 -20.42
CA LEU A 205 -6.63 11.60 -20.19
C LEU A 205 -7.16 10.32 -19.53
N VAL A 206 -7.80 10.49 -18.37
CA VAL A 206 -8.55 9.43 -17.69
C VAL A 206 -10.02 9.55 -18.07
N SER A 207 -10.61 8.51 -18.64
CA SER A 207 -11.97 8.52 -19.18
C SER A 207 -12.81 7.42 -18.56
N MET A 208 -13.93 7.76 -17.95
CA MET A 208 -14.75 6.86 -17.14
C MET A 208 -16.21 6.87 -17.60
N PRO A 209 -16.85 5.70 -17.82
CA PRO A 209 -18.24 5.64 -18.26
C PRO A 209 -19.16 5.99 -17.10
N LEU A 210 -20.17 6.81 -17.40
CA LEU A 210 -21.18 7.27 -16.47
C LEU A 210 -22.41 6.36 -16.64
N ILE A 211 -22.65 5.47 -15.68
CA ILE A 211 -23.61 4.36 -15.77
C ILE A 211 -24.79 4.61 -14.84
N ASN A 212 -26.01 4.42 -15.34
CA ASN A 212 -27.26 4.55 -14.58
C ASN A 212 -27.63 3.25 -13.84
N ASP A 213 -28.59 3.31 -12.91
CA ASP A 213 -29.07 2.16 -12.12
C ASP A 213 -29.53 0.98 -13.01
N ASN A 214 -30.10 1.27 -14.18
CA ASN A 214 -30.50 0.28 -15.19
C ASN A 214 -29.31 -0.29 -16.01
N HIS A 215 -28.06 -0.13 -15.56
CA HIS A 215 -26.80 -0.50 -16.23
C HIS A 215 -26.60 0.06 -17.66
N ALA A 216 -27.34 1.10 -18.03
CA ALA A 216 -27.15 1.85 -19.27
C ALA A 216 -26.04 2.91 -19.11
N VAL A 217 -25.18 3.06 -20.12
CA VAL A 217 -24.22 4.16 -20.19
C VAL A 217 -24.96 5.43 -20.63
N LEU A 218 -24.75 6.55 -19.93
CA LEU A 218 -25.33 7.86 -20.23
C LEU A 218 -24.31 8.84 -20.85
N GLY A 219 -23.02 8.55 -20.72
CA GLY A 219 -21.91 9.31 -21.32
C GLY A 219 -20.57 8.87 -20.76
N VAL A 220 -19.53 9.61 -21.11
CA VAL A 220 -18.18 9.43 -20.58
C VAL A 220 -17.73 10.73 -19.92
N ILE A 221 -17.27 10.65 -18.67
CA ILE A 221 -16.63 11.78 -17.98
C ILE A 221 -15.12 11.59 -18.03
N CYS A 222 -14.40 12.64 -18.43
CA CYS A 222 -12.98 12.63 -18.70
C CYS A 222 -12.26 13.66 -17.83
N PHE A 223 -11.07 13.33 -17.33
CA PHE A 223 -10.19 14.25 -16.61
C PHE A 223 -8.82 14.28 -17.29
N PHE A 224 -8.38 15.47 -17.70
CA PHE A 224 -7.06 15.70 -18.27
C PHE A 224 -6.07 15.97 -17.14
N VAL A 225 -4.99 15.20 -17.06
CA VAL A 225 -4.12 15.08 -15.89
C VAL A 225 -2.67 15.41 -16.25
N CYS A 226 -2.01 16.26 -15.48
CA CYS A 226 -0.62 16.67 -15.70
C CYS A 226 0.35 15.71 -15.00
N PHE A 227 1.28 15.13 -15.76
CA PHE A 227 2.33 14.22 -15.27
C PHE A 227 3.72 14.87 -15.27
N ASP A 228 3.83 16.10 -15.76
CA ASP A 228 5.06 16.90 -15.90
C ASP A 228 5.95 16.91 -14.65
N SER A 229 5.41 17.37 -13.51
CA SER A 229 6.12 17.40 -12.22
C SER A 229 6.52 16.00 -11.72
N LEU A 230 5.65 15.01 -11.94
CA LEU A 230 5.90 13.62 -11.56
C LEU A 230 7.06 13.01 -12.36
N PHE A 231 7.19 13.32 -13.66
CA PHE A 231 8.33 12.87 -14.46
C PHE A 231 9.64 13.60 -14.12
N VAL A 232 9.57 14.90 -13.78
CA VAL A 232 10.72 15.64 -13.23
C VAL A 232 11.20 15.02 -11.90
N ASP A 233 10.28 14.66 -11.00
CA ASP A 233 10.60 13.97 -9.75
C ASP A 233 11.23 12.58 -9.97
N ILE A 234 10.79 11.85 -11.00
CA ILE A 234 11.40 10.55 -11.37
C ILE A 234 12.82 10.75 -11.90
N ALA A 235 13.06 11.74 -12.76
CA ALA A 235 14.39 12.07 -13.26
C ALA A 235 15.34 12.49 -12.11
N ASN A 236 14.85 13.33 -11.19
CA ASN A 236 15.60 13.75 -10.01
C ASN A 236 15.91 12.59 -9.04
N GLN A 237 14.99 11.62 -8.89
CA GLN A 237 15.27 10.40 -8.12
C GLN A 237 16.25 9.47 -8.86
N LEU A 238 16.18 9.37 -10.19
CA LEU A 238 17.13 8.57 -10.95
C LEU A 238 18.56 9.11 -10.77
N ASN A 239 18.75 10.43 -10.84
CA ASN A 239 20.01 11.12 -10.53
C ASN A 239 20.58 10.79 -9.13
N SER A 240 19.73 10.57 -8.12
CA SER A 240 20.18 10.33 -6.74
C SER A 240 20.44 8.85 -6.44
N TYR A 241 19.66 7.94 -7.02
CA TYR A 241 19.90 6.49 -6.94
C TYR A 241 21.15 6.07 -7.74
N PHE A 242 21.32 6.61 -8.95
CA PHE A 242 22.37 6.22 -9.87
C PHE A 242 23.45 7.30 -9.95
N LYS A 243 24.45 7.24 -9.05
CA LYS A 243 25.60 8.16 -9.06
C LYS A 243 26.33 8.09 -10.41
N LEU A 244 26.21 9.16 -11.19
CA LEU A 244 26.70 9.30 -12.57
C LEU A 244 28.23 9.39 -12.66
N SER A 245 28.90 8.24 -12.65
CA SER A 245 30.30 8.10 -13.11
C SER A 245 30.46 7.17 -14.33
N ASN A 246 29.58 6.18 -14.49
CA ASN A 246 29.63 5.21 -15.60
C ASN A 246 28.44 5.38 -16.56
N LYS A 247 28.73 5.71 -17.83
CA LYS A 247 27.77 5.92 -18.92
C LYS A 247 27.18 4.62 -19.50
N ASN A 248 26.94 3.62 -18.65
CA ASN A 248 26.75 2.23 -19.09
C ASN A 248 25.30 1.74 -19.05
N TYR A 249 24.38 2.55 -18.53
CA TYR A 249 22.95 2.27 -18.44
C TYR A 249 22.12 3.48 -18.87
N GLU A 250 21.02 3.22 -19.57
CA GLU A 250 20.02 4.21 -20.00
C GLU A 250 18.65 3.75 -19.51
N PHE A 251 17.82 4.68 -19.01
CA PHE A 251 16.45 4.41 -18.58
C PHE A 251 15.47 5.07 -19.55
N PHE A 252 14.50 4.29 -20.02
CA PHE A 252 13.48 4.74 -20.95
C PHE A 252 12.08 4.48 -20.44
N MET A 253 11.15 5.28 -20.92
CA MET A 253 9.71 5.08 -20.80
C MET A 253 9.04 5.24 -22.16
N ILE A 254 8.16 4.32 -22.50
CA ILE A 254 7.26 4.40 -23.65
C ILE A 254 5.82 4.18 -23.19
N ASP A 255 4.86 4.79 -23.86
CA ASP A 255 3.43 4.56 -23.59
C ASP A 255 2.85 3.38 -24.38
N ARG A 256 1.53 3.19 -24.22
CA ARG A 256 0.69 2.19 -24.88
C ARG A 256 0.74 2.21 -26.42
N ASP A 257 1.06 3.36 -27.02
CA ASP A 257 1.17 3.53 -28.47
C ASP A 257 2.64 3.50 -28.92
N PHE A 258 3.52 3.02 -28.02
CA PHE A 258 4.96 2.92 -28.14
C PHE A 258 5.65 4.28 -28.40
N GLN A 259 5.05 5.39 -27.94
CA GLN A 259 5.64 6.72 -28.03
C GLN A 259 6.61 6.97 -26.86
N PRO A 260 7.81 7.52 -27.08
CA PRO A 260 8.75 7.80 -26.00
C PRO A 260 8.28 8.96 -25.09
N LEU A 261 8.23 8.69 -23.79
CA LEU A 261 7.87 9.66 -22.74
C LEU A 261 9.11 10.28 -22.09
N LEU A 262 10.11 9.44 -21.81
CA LEU A 262 11.36 9.80 -21.15
C LEU A 262 12.48 8.92 -21.71
N LEU A 263 13.65 9.51 -21.93
CA LEU A 263 14.69 8.97 -22.81
C LEU A 263 16.10 9.18 -22.27
N ASN A 264 16.34 10.36 -21.67
CA ASN A 264 17.50 10.67 -20.88
C ASN A 264 17.13 11.77 -19.85
N LEU A 265 17.98 11.97 -18.85
CA LEU A 265 17.86 12.99 -17.80
C LEU A 265 17.80 14.42 -18.35
N ASN A 266 18.33 14.64 -19.57
CA ASN A 266 18.44 15.95 -20.21
C ASN A 266 17.30 16.25 -21.20
N ASP A 267 16.60 15.23 -21.71
CA ASP A 267 15.77 15.35 -22.92
C ASP A 267 14.32 15.80 -22.66
N LEU A 268 13.94 16.00 -21.39
CA LEU A 268 12.59 16.42 -20.99
C LEU A 268 12.11 17.72 -21.67
N ASN A 269 13.02 18.57 -22.18
CA ASN A 269 12.73 19.87 -22.76
C ASN A 269 12.73 19.93 -24.31
N ILE A 270 12.90 18.81 -25.02
CA ILE A 270 12.97 18.82 -26.49
C ILE A 270 11.56 18.70 -27.10
N ASN A 271 11.18 19.67 -27.95
CA ASN A 271 9.83 19.77 -28.53
C ASN A 271 9.56 18.81 -29.71
N ASN A 272 10.56 18.09 -30.22
CA ASN A 272 10.43 17.10 -31.31
C ASN A 272 11.52 16.03 -31.18
N PHE A 273 11.25 14.80 -31.62
CA PHE A 273 12.27 13.74 -31.70
C PHE A 273 13.34 14.10 -32.75
N SER A 274 14.62 13.92 -32.40
CA SER A 274 15.75 14.25 -33.28
C SER A 274 16.17 13.07 -34.17
N GLU A 275 16.84 13.31 -35.30
CA GLU A 275 17.30 12.24 -36.21
C GLU A 275 18.27 11.24 -35.55
N ASN A 276 19.00 11.67 -34.51
CA ASN A 276 19.81 10.79 -33.66
C ASN A 276 19.01 9.64 -33.06
N TYR A 277 17.69 9.81 -32.90
CA TYR A 277 16.81 8.83 -32.33
C TYR A 277 16.64 7.57 -33.20
N ALA A 278 16.44 7.77 -34.51
CA ALA A 278 16.23 6.67 -35.46
C ALA A 278 17.42 5.71 -35.54
N ASN A 279 18.64 6.24 -35.39
CA ASN A 279 19.90 5.51 -35.44
C ASN A 279 20.37 4.96 -34.08
N SER A 280 19.54 5.07 -33.03
CA SER A 280 19.88 4.69 -31.65
C SER A 280 19.51 3.24 -31.32
N VAL A 281 20.10 2.69 -30.24
CA VAL A 281 19.73 1.36 -29.71
C VAL A 281 18.25 1.29 -29.29
N LEU A 282 17.62 2.42 -28.93
CA LEU A 282 16.23 2.44 -28.48
C LEU A 282 15.23 2.11 -29.61
N SER A 283 15.59 2.28 -30.90
CA SER A 283 14.71 1.84 -32.00
C SER A 283 14.51 0.32 -31.98
N SER A 284 15.61 -0.46 -31.88
CA SER A 284 15.58 -1.92 -31.74
C SER A 284 14.92 -2.39 -30.43
N VAL A 285 14.98 -1.58 -29.37
CA VAL A 285 14.27 -1.87 -28.11
C VAL A 285 12.76 -1.65 -28.27
N ILE A 286 12.33 -0.57 -28.94
CA ILE A 286 10.90 -0.32 -29.21
C ILE A 286 10.33 -1.35 -30.17
N GLU A 287 11.03 -1.72 -31.24
CA GLU A 287 10.62 -2.84 -32.09
C GLU A 287 10.54 -4.15 -31.29
N GLY A 288 11.50 -4.36 -30.37
CA GLY A 288 11.48 -5.44 -29.40
C GLY A 288 10.19 -5.48 -28.57
N VAL A 289 9.88 -4.41 -27.83
CA VAL A 289 8.69 -4.32 -26.98
C VAL A 289 7.38 -4.25 -27.78
N ARG A 290 7.41 -3.76 -29.02
CA ARG A 290 6.25 -3.82 -29.94
C ARG A 290 6.00 -5.23 -30.44
N SER A 291 7.04 -6.05 -30.61
CA SER A 291 6.91 -7.46 -31.00
C SER A 291 6.43 -8.37 -29.84
N ASP A 292 6.80 -8.03 -28.61
CA ASP A 292 6.33 -8.69 -27.38
C ASP A 292 6.29 -7.67 -26.21
N PRO A 293 5.11 -7.13 -25.86
CA PRO A 293 4.95 -6.17 -24.78
C PRO A 293 5.27 -6.72 -23.38
N ASN A 294 5.43 -8.04 -23.24
CA ASN A 294 5.68 -8.73 -21.97
C ASN A 294 7.16 -9.11 -21.75
N ILE A 295 8.10 -8.57 -22.55
CA ILE A 295 9.54 -8.79 -22.38
C ILE A 295 10.02 -8.28 -21.01
N VAL A 296 10.04 -9.15 -20.01
CA VAL A 296 10.65 -8.82 -18.70
C VAL A 296 12.16 -8.71 -18.82
N LYS A 297 12.79 -9.57 -19.65
CA LYS A 297 14.25 -9.59 -19.90
C LYS A 297 14.56 -10.01 -21.34
N LYS A 298 15.55 -9.38 -21.98
CA LYS A 298 16.07 -9.80 -23.29
C LYS A 298 17.53 -9.37 -23.44
N ILE A 299 18.36 -10.19 -24.09
CA ILE A 299 19.66 -9.73 -24.58
C ILE A 299 19.46 -9.33 -26.04
N LEU A 300 19.68 -8.06 -26.34
CA LEU A 300 19.63 -7.51 -27.69
C LEU A 300 21.05 -7.35 -28.21
N LYS A 301 21.24 -7.49 -29.53
CA LYS A 301 22.48 -7.13 -30.20
C LYS A 301 22.19 -5.99 -31.15
N HIS A 302 22.94 -4.90 -31.03
CA HIS A 302 22.88 -3.77 -31.94
C HIS A 302 24.31 -3.41 -32.34
N ASN A 303 24.58 -3.40 -33.64
CA ASN A 303 25.94 -3.39 -34.21
C ASN A 303 26.82 -4.48 -33.55
N THR A 304 28.01 -4.13 -33.07
CA THR A 304 28.96 -5.03 -32.40
C THR A 304 28.73 -5.20 -30.89
N SER A 305 27.68 -4.60 -30.33
CA SER A 305 27.43 -4.53 -28.89
C SER A 305 26.25 -5.37 -28.45
N SER A 306 26.41 -6.07 -27.32
CA SER A 306 25.32 -6.76 -26.63
C SER A 306 24.77 -5.90 -25.51
N TYR A 307 23.44 -5.81 -25.42
CA TYR A 307 22.73 -5.00 -24.44
C TYR A 307 21.79 -5.88 -23.64
N PHE A 308 21.85 -5.77 -22.31
CA PHE A 308 20.87 -6.37 -21.42
C PHE A 308 19.70 -5.40 -21.26
N LEU A 309 18.52 -5.82 -21.71
CA LEU A 309 17.26 -5.13 -21.52
C LEU A 309 16.50 -5.80 -20.38
N SER A 310 16.04 -4.99 -19.42
CA SER A 310 15.02 -5.39 -18.44
C SER A 310 13.89 -4.35 -18.48
N THR A 311 12.64 -4.80 -18.55
CA THR A 311 11.48 -3.90 -18.59
C THR A 311 10.40 -4.31 -17.59
N SER A 312 9.50 -3.38 -17.31
CA SER A 312 8.33 -3.56 -16.45
C SER A 312 7.16 -2.77 -17.04
N GLN A 313 5.98 -3.39 -17.06
CA GLN A 313 4.76 -2.76 -17.58
C GLN A 313 3.89 -2.25 -16.44
N ILE A 314 3.50 -0.98 -16.51
CA ILE A 314 2.61 -0.31 -15.55
C ILE A 314 1.18 -0.39 -16.11
N ALA A 315 0.38 -1.31 -15.59
CA ALA A 315 -1.07 -1.44 -15.84
C ALA A 315 -1.48 -1.43 -17.34
N GLY A 316 -0.63 -1.92 -18.24
CA GLY A 316 -0.85 -1.92 -19.69
C GLY A 316 -0.70 -0.56 -20.39
N GLN A 317 -0.29 0.50 -19.68
CA GLN A 317 -0.31 1.89 -20.17
C GLN A 317 1.08 2.47 -20.46
N VAL A 318 2.09 2.05 -19.70
CA VAL A 318 3.48 2.47 -19.84
C VAL A 318 4.38 1.24 -19.73
N VAL A 319 5.35 1.10 -20.63
CA VAL A 319 6.48 0.19 -20.42
C VAL A 319 7.71 1.03 -20.10
N GLN A 320 8.35 0.73 -18.97
CA GLN A 320 9.60 1.34 -18.55
C GLN A 320 10.70 0.30 -18.51
N GLY A 321 11.95 0.68 -18.78
CA GLY A 321 13.06 -0.26 -18.79
C GLY A 321 14.42 0.37 -18.62
N VAL A 322 15.40 -0.47 -18.29
CA VAL A 322 16.83 -0.14 -18.35
C VAL A 322 17.49 -0.94 -19.45
N ILE A 323 18.32 -0.25 -20.23
CA ILE A 323 19.23 -0.80 -21.23
C ILE A 323 20.63 -0.72 -20.62
N PHE A 324 21.32 -1.84 -20.48
CA PHE A 324 22.69 -1.89 -19.98
C PHE A 324 23.65 -2.41 -21.06
N ASN A 325 24.70 -1.65 -21.37
CA ASN A 325 25.69 -2.02 -22.39
C ASN A 325 26.70 -3.05 -21.83
N MET A 326 26.56 -4.31 -22.23
CA MET A 326 27.38 -5.40 -21.74
C MET A 326 28.83 -5.34 -22.24
N ASN A 327 29.10 -4.60 -23.32
CA ASN A 327 30.47 -4.40 -23.85
C ASN A 327 31.30 -3.42 -22.98
N HIS A 328 30.69 -2.67 -22.06
CA HIS A 328 31.40 -1.80 -21.10
C HIS A 328 31.49 -2.40 -19.69
N VAL A 329 31.23 -3.70 -19.52
CA VAL A 329 31.70 -4.46 -18.35
C VAL A 329 33.24 -4.47 -18.37
N PRO A 330 33.94 -4.19 -17.25
CA PRO A 330 35.40 -4.08 -17.24
C PRO A 330 36.13 -5.31 -17.81
N LEU A 331 37.24 -5.05 -18.53
CA LEU A 331 38.04 -6.02 -19.31
C LEU A 331 38.48 -7.29 -18.54
N LYS A 332 38.44 -7.30 -17.21
CA LYS A 332 38.72 -8.48 -16.37
C LYS A 332 37.81 -9.68 -16.69
N PHE A 333 36.60 -9.48 -17.21
CA PHE A 333 35.56 -10.52 -17.29
C PHE A 333 35.48 -11.34 -18.60
N GLN A 334 36.38 -11.16 -19.57
CA GLN A 334 36.20 -11.75 -20.91
C GLN A 334 37.03 -13.03 -21.22
N SER A 335 38.00 -13.44 -20.38
CA SER A 335 38.83 -14.63 -20.64
C SER A 335 39.10 -15.49 -19.41
N ASN A 336 38.05 -16.15 -18.91
CA ASN A 336 38.12 -16.92 -17.66
C ASN A 336 38.91 -18.24 -17.78
N ALA A 337 39.01 -18.84 -18.97
CA ALA A 337 39.63 -20.17 -19.14
C ALA A 337 41.17 -20.13 -19.19
N ILE A 338 41.76 -19.15 -19.89
CA ILE A 338 43.20 -19.13 -20.18
C ILE A 338 44.02 -18.82 -18.92
N PHE A 339 43.59 -17.83 -18.13
CA PHE A 339 44.25 -17.51 -16.85
C PHE A 339 44.13 -18.64 -15.84
N PHE A 340 43.02 -19.39 -15.82
CA PHE A 340 42.84 -20.54 -14.93
C PHE A 340 43.79 -21.69 -15.30
N LEU A 341 43.91 -22.06 -16.58
CA LEU A 341 44.89 -23.06 -17.02
C LEU A 341 46.33 -22.62 -16.73
N GLY A 342 46.66 -21.33 -16.92
CA GLY A 342 47.96 -20.77 -16.58
C GLY A 342 48.33 -20.95 -15.11
N PHE A 343 47.39 -20.69 -14.20
CA PHE A 343 47.59 -20.88 -12.75
C PHE A 343 47.83 -22.35 -12.38
N VAL A 344 47.06 -23.29 -12.97
CA VAL A 344 47.25 -24.73 -12.74
C VAL A 344 48.64 -25.18 -13.24
N PHE A 345 49.08 -24.71 -14.40
CA PHE A 345 50.41 -25.04 -14.96
C PHE A 345 51.56 -24.53 -14.07
N VAL A 346 51.46 -23.29 -13.56
CA VAL A 346 52.43 -22.72 -12.62
C VAL A 346 52.47 -23.50 -11.30
N ALA A 347 51.32 -23.92 -10.76
CA ALA A 347 51.26 -24.75 -9.56
C ALA A 347 51.99 -26.10 -9.75
N CYS A 348 51.79 -26.78 -10.90
CA CYS A 348 52.50 -28.01 -11.23
C CYS A 348 54.03 -27.82 -11.35
N LEU A 349 54.49 -26.71 -11.94
CA LEU A 349 55.92 -26.37 -11.99
C LEU A 349 56.54 -26.14 -10.60
N ILE A 350 55.82 -25.47 -9.70
CA ILE A 350 56.27 -25.24 -8.32
C ILE A 350 56.43 -26.57 -7.57
N ILE A 351 55.47 -27.50 -7.71
CA ILE A 351 55.56 -28.85 -7.14
C ILE A 351 56.81 -29.59 -7.65
N PHE A 352 57.06 -29.55 -8.96
CA PHE A 352 58.22 -30.19 -9.58
C PHE A 352 59.56 -29.63 -9.07
N CYS A 353 59.68 -28.29 -8.98
CA CYS A 353 60.88 -27.65 -8.43
C CYS A 353 61.11 -27.94 -6.94
N LEU A 354 60.05 -28.10 -6.15
CA LEU A 354 60.16 -28.46 -4.72
C LEU A 354 60.66 -29.90 -4.55
N CYS A 355 60.15 -30.86 -5.32
CA CYS A 355 60.66 -32.24 -5.29
C CYS A 355 62.18 -32.30 -5.57
N ILE A 356 62.66 -31.57 -6.58
CA ILE A 356 64.09 -31.51 -6.92
C ILE A 356 64.93 -30.91 -5.79
N LYS A 357 64.49 -29.78 -5.21
CA LYS A 357 65.25 -29.07 -4.15
C LYS A 357 65.36 -29.83 -2.83
N PHE A 358 64.42 -30.72 -2.51
CA PHE A 358 64.41 -31.43 -1.21
C PHE A 358 64.92 -32.87 -1.26
N VAL A 359 64.83 -33.57 -2.40
CA VAL A 359 65.27 -34.99 -2.49
C VAL A 359 66.78 -35.12 -2.74
N LEU A 360 67.40 -34.21 -3.50
CA LEU A 360 68.82 -34.31 -3.85
C LEU A 360 69.80 -34.09 -2.66
N PRO A 361 69.61 -33.08 -1.77
CA PRO A 361 70.54 -32.86 -0.65
C PRO A 361 70.58 -34.02 0.35
N PHE A 362 69.48 -34.76 0.48
CA PHE A 362 69.40 -35.92 1.36
C PHE A 362 70.39 -37.03 0.98
N PHE A 363 70.78 -37.12 -0.30
CA PHE A 363 71.81 -38.05 -0.79
C PHE A 363 73.24 -37.50 -0.70
N SER A 364 73.46 -36.17 -0.68
CA SER A 364 74.80 -35.61 -0.49
C SER A 364 75.27 -35.71 0.96
N ASP A 365 74.40 -35.39 1.90
CA ASP A 365 74.73 -35.36 3.33
C ASP A 365 75.07 -36.77 3.84
N PHE A 366 74.44 -37.81 3.29
CA PHE A 366 74.73 -39.22 3.58
C PHE A 366 76.09 -39.69 3.06
N LYS A 367 76.68 -39.02 2.05
CA LYS A 367 78.00 -39.34 1.51
C LYS A 367 79.13 -38.71 2.33
N MET A 368 78.94 -37.47 2.79
CA MET A 368 80.01 -36.69 3.44
C MET A 368 80.49 -37.28 4.79
N LEU A 369 79.64 -38.07 5.46
CA LEU A 369 79.97 -38.80 6.69
C LEU A 369 80.97 -39.96 6.51
N ILE A 370 81.33 -40.34 5.28
CA ILE A 370 82.16 -41.52 4.99
C ILE A 370 83.65 -41.18 4.81
N GLU A 371 84.01 -39.94 4.42
CA GLU A 371 85.35 -39.64 3.89
C GLU A 371 86.30 -38.85 4.83
N GLN A 372 85.82 -38.21 5.91
CA GLN A 372 86.70 -37.45 6.83
C GLN A 372 87.41 -38.32 7.88
N LYS A 373 88.36 -39.15 7.45
CA LYS A 373 89.27 -39.88 8.36
C LYS A 373 90.73 -39.95 7.86
N LYS A 374 91.39 -38.79 7.71
CA LYS A 374 92.86 -38.67 7.73
C LYS A 374 93.34 -37.23 7.97
N GLU A 375 94.14 -37.07 9.03
CA GLU A 375 95.49 -36.46 9.08
C GLU A 375 95.88 -35.39 8.03
N ARG A 376 96.67 -34.34 8.33
CA ARG A 376 97.21 -33.68 9.56
C ARG A 376 98.21 -32.60 9.07
N GLU A 377 98.49 -31.57 9.88
CA GLU A 377 99.82 -30.88 9.98
C GLU A 377 100.46 -30.14 8.75
N ASP A 378 101.29 -29.10 8.86
CA ASP A 378 101.57 -28.06 9.89
C ASP A 378 102.63 -27.04 9.33
N ILE A 379 103.13 -26.11 10.17
CA ILE A 379 104.49 -25.52 10.20
C ILE A 379 104.82 -24.27 9.33
N LEU A 380 104.71 -23.10 10.01
CA LEU A 380 105.71 -22.04 10.26
C LEU A 380 106.44 -21.22 9.14
N LYS A 381 106.11 -19.90 9.15
CA LYS A 381 106.97 -18.71 9.43
C LYS A 381 107.98 -18.09 8.43
N LEU A 382 108.06 -16.76 8.60
CA LEU A 382 109.06 -15.74 8.24
C LEU A 382 110.47 -16.04 8.86
N ASP A 383 111.59 -15.41 8.48
CA ASP A 383 111.87 -13.96 8.64
C ASP A 383 112.99 -13.37 7.74
N SER A 384 113.48 -12.19 8.12
CA SER A 384 114.01 -11.12 7.26
C SER A 384 115.52 -10.83 7.44
N THR A 385 116.06 -9.97 6.56
CA THR A 385 117.25 -9.14 6.86
C THR A 385 117.33 -7.92 5.95
N SER A 386 117.98 -6.85 6.40
CA SER A 386 117.82 -5.47 5.88
C SER A 386 119.14 -4.78 5.48
N GLU A 387 119.06 -3.47 5.23
CA GLU A 387 120.14 -2.47 5.24
C GLU A 387 121.21 -2.44 4.14
N PHE A 388 121.45 -3.48 3.31
CA PHE A 388 122.09 -3.20 2.01
C PHE A 388 121.16 -2.42 1.06
N LYS A 389 119.88 -2.28 1.43
CA LYS A 389 118.90 -1.48 0.70
C LYS A 389 119.17 0.03 0.75
N TYR A 390 119.73 0.62 1.82
CA TYR A 390 119.40 2.01 2.24
C TYR A 390 119.62 3.14 1.19
N LYS A 391 120.45 2.98 0.15
CA LYS A 391 120.59 3.97 -0.94
C LYS A 391 119.79 3.64 -2.21
N SER A 392 119.55 2.36 -2.49
CA SER A 392 118.43 1.95 -3.34
C SER A 392 117.14 2.50 -2.71
N PHE A 393 116.97 2.33 -1.39
CA PHE A 393 115.90 2.80 -0.51
C PHE A 393 115.74 4.34 -0.40
N ILE A 394 116.33 5.17 -1.26
CA ILE A 394 115.90 6.59 -1.40
C ILE A 394 115.36 6.87 -2.80
N PHE A 395 115.95 6.34 -3.87
CA PHE A 395 115.28 6.39 -5.18
C PHE A 395 114.13 5.37 -5.29
N SER A 396 114.27 4.22 -4.62
CA SER A 396 113.15 3.39 -4.19
C SER A 396 112.28 4.17 -3.21
N TYR A 397 112.68 4.65 -2.02
CA TYR A 397 111.70 5.35 -1.16
C TYR A 397 111.01 6.57 -1.81
N ILE A 398 111.55 7.21 -2.86
CA ILE A 398 110.83 8.23 -3.65
C ILE A 398 109.99 7.62 -4.79
N ASN A 399 110.47 6.68 -5.61
CA ASN A 399 109.58 5.99 -6.57
C ASN A 399 108.55 5.16 -5.82
N THR A 400 108.96 4.33 -4.88
CA THR A 400 108.13 3.64 -3.90
C THR A 400 107.28 4.57 -3.02
N GLU A 401 107.61 5.82 -2.66
CA GLU A 401 106.57 6.71 -2.08
C GLU A 401 105.72 7.43 -3.13
N PHE A 402 106.16 7.55 -4.39
CA PHE A 402 105.27 7.95 -5.48
C PHE A 402 104.35 6.81 -5.93
N ASP A 403 104.78 5.56 -5.86
CA ASP A 403 104.06 4.31 -6.15
C ASP A 403 103.27 3.86 -4.93
N ASN A 404 103.70 4.21 -3.70
CA ASN A 404 102.90 4.10 -2.48
C ASN A 404 101.96 5.30 -2.37
N LEU A 405 102.23 6.48 -2.95
CA LEU A 405 101.21 7.52 -3.15
C LEU A 405 100.26 7.15 -4.28
N PHE A 406 100.73 6.62 -5.41
CA PHE A 406 99.89 6.23 -6.54
C PHE A 406 99.13 4.95 -6.23
N SER A 407 99.67 4.02 -5.44
CA SER A 407 98.90 2.90 -4.88
C SER A 407 98.14 3.28 -3.61
N LYS A 408 98.48 4.32 -2.84
CA LYS A 408 97.55 4.90 -1.85
C LYS A 408 96.38 5.57 -2.56
N THR A 409 96.57 6.37 -3.62
CA THR A 409 95.47 7.00 -4.35
C THR A 409 94.72 6.00 -5.23
N THR A 410 95.39 5.03 -5.85
CA THR A 410 94.72 3.93 -6.56
C THR A 410 94.04 2.98 -5.58
N ASN A 411 94.58 2.72 -4.38
CA ASN A 411 93.83 1.99 -3.34
C ASN A 411 92.75 2.87 -2.70
N ILE A 412 92.87 4.19 -2.63
CA ILE A 412 91.80 5.08 -2.16
C ILE A 412 90.70 5.16 -3.22
N VAL A 413 91.02 5.24 -4.51
CA VAL A 413 90.07 5.19 -5.62
C VAL A 413 89.47 3.79 -5.76
N ASN A 414 90.23 2.71 -5.55
CA ASN A 414 89.69 1.34 -5.52
C ASN A 414 88.87 1.09 -4.25
N ASN A 415 89.24 1.64 -3.09
CA ASN A 415 88.44 1.58 -1.86
C ASN A 415 87.19 2.47 -1.98
N ILE A 416 87.25 3.62 -2.67
CA ILE A 416 86.07 4.44 -2.97
C ILE A 416 85.19 3.73 -4.00
N LYS A 417 85.74 3.13 -5.06
CA LYS A 417 84.98 2.28 -6.00
C LYS A 417 84.39 1.07 -5.29
N PHE A 418 85.10 0.46 -4.33
CA PHE A 418 84.60 -0.61 -3.46
C PHE A 418 83.50 -0.10 -2.52
N TYR A 419 83.67 1.02 -1.82
CA TYR A 419 82.65 1.60 -0.95
C TYR A 419 81.45 2.14 -1.72
N VAL A 420 81.62 2.62 -2.94
CA VAL A 420 80.53 3.00 -3.86
C VAL A 420 79.81 1.74 -4.35
N GLN A 421 80.51 0.64 -4.65
CA GLN A 421 79.89 -0.66 -4.94
C GLN A 421 79.20 -1.28 -3.72
N GLU A 422 79.77 -1.14 -2.52
CA GLU A 422 79.19 -1.64 -1.26
C GLU A 422 77.98 -0.80 -0.85
N LEU A 423 78.05 0.53 -0.97
CA LEU A 423 76.90 1.43 -0.80
C LEU A 423 75.83 1.16 -1.85
N ARG A 424 76.17 0.92 -3.12
CA ARG A 424 75.22 0.53 -4.17
C ARG A 424 74.62 -0.84 -3.89
N GLY A 425 75.40 -1.78 -3.35
CA GLY A 425 74.95 -3.08 -2.85
C GLY A 425 73.92 -2.92 -1.73
N ARG A 426 74.29 -2.25 -0.63
CA ARG A 426 73.41 -1.95 0.50
C ARG A 426 72.18 -1.13 0.10
N LEU A 427 72.29 -0.17 -0.84
CA LEU A 427 71.17 0.59 -1.41
C LEU A 427 70.29 -0.22 -2.37
N ASN A 428 70.72 -1.41 -2.80
CA ASN A 428 69.90 -2.38 -3.53
C ASN A 428 69.31 -3.45 -2.57
N GLU A 429 70.00 -3.76 -1.47
CA GLU A 429 69.48 -4.59 -0.37
C GLU A 429 68.38 -3.87 0.43
N ILE A 430 68.45 -2.53 0.54
CA ILE A 430 67.36 -1.68 1.06
C ILE A 430 66.24 -1.62 0.01
N ASN A 431 65.54 -2.73 -0.12
CA ASN A 431 64.28 -2.82 -0.85
C ASN A 431 63.13 -2.56 0.12
N ILE A 432 62.57 -1.34 0.10
CA ILE A 432 61.35 -1.03 0.83
C ILE A 432 60.18 -1.67 0.06
N PRO A 433 59.49 -2.70 0.62
CA PRO A 433 58.45 -3.42 -0.11
C PRO A 433 57.22 -2.53 -0.31
N GLU A 434 57.08 -1.95 -1.49
CA GLU A 434 55.96 -1.09 -1.88
C GLU A 434 54.61 -1.79 -1.62
N GLU A 435 54.53 -3.06 -1.99
CA GLU A 435 53.38 -3.95 -1.78
C GLU A 435 52.96 -4.02 -0.29
N SER A 436 53.89 -3.87 0.67
CA SER A 436 53.55 -3.82 2.09
C SER A 436 52.99 -2.48 2.53
N ILE A 437 53.52 -1.37 1.99
CA ILE A 437 52.96 -0.03 2.25
C ILE A 437 51.56 0.08 1.64
N GLU A 438 51.41 -0.39 0.39
CA GLU A 438 50.13 -0.43 -0.32
C GLU A 438 49.13 -1.34 0.40
N ARG A 439 49.54 -2.52 0.91
CA ARG A 439 48.70 -3.36 1.77
C ARG A 439 48.20 -2.61 3.00
N VAL A 440 49.06 -1.94 3.76
CA VAL A 440 48.62 -1.24 4.98
C VAL A 440 47.75 -0.02 4.64
N HIS A 441 48.05 0.72 3.56
CA HIS A 441 47.20 1.81 3.08
C HIS A 441 45.81 1.32 2.64
N ASN A 442 45.75 0.23 1.87
CA ASN A 442 44.50 -0.41 1.48
C ASN A 442 43.73 -0.93 2.71
N SER A 443 44.41 -1.53 3.71
CA SER A 443 43.80 -1.89 4.98
C SER A 443 43.21 -0.67 5.71
N LEU A 444 43.94 0.43 5.84
CA LEU A 444 43.45 1.68 6.46
C LEU A 444 42.18 2.19 5.77
N THR A 445 42.18 2.29 4.43
CA THR A 445 40.98 2.73 3.69
C THR A 445 39.79 1.75 3.83
N THR A 446 40.02 0.45 4.03
CA THR A 446 38.94 -0.48 4.40
C THR A 446 38.45 -0.31 5.83
N TYR A 447 39.33 0.03 6.79
CA TYR A 447 38.91 0.37 8.17
C TYR A 447 38.11 1.67 8.24
N ASP A 448 38.50 2.69 7.46
CA ASP A 448 37.71 3.91 7.27
C ASP A 448 36.32 3.58 6.70
N GLY A 449 36.26 2.75 5.65
CA GLY A 449 34.99 2.28 5.07
C GLY A 449 34.13 1.48 6.05
N ILE A 450 34.74 0.74 6.99
CA ILE A 450 34.03 0.04 8.08
C ILE A 450 33.47 1.05 9.10
N GLY A 451 34.25 2.00 9.58
CA GLY A 451 33.78 3.04 10.51
C GLY A 451 32.65 3.89 9.92
N ASP A 452 32.78 4.23 8.63
CA ASP A 452 31.78 4.98 7.87
C ASP A 452 30.51 4.15 7.59
N ALA A 453 30.60 2.81 7.53
CA ALA A 453 29.44 1.91 7.52
C ALA A 453 28.78 1.79 8.91
N PHE A 454 29.57 1.69 9.98
CA PHE A 454 29.08 1.61 11.36
C PHE A 454 28.27 2.86 11.75
N SER A 455 28.73 4.09 11.43
CA SER A 455 27.93 5.28 11.75
C SER A 455 26.62 5.38 10.93
N LYS A 456 26.54 4.72 9.78
CA LYS A 456 25.27 4.59 9.03
C LYS A 456 24.35 3.53 9.66
N PHE A 457 24.90 2.45 10.19
CA PHE A 457 24.16 1.41 10.92
C PHE A 457 23.61 1.94 12.27
N GLU A 458 24.45 2.61 13.06
CA GLU A 458 24.12 3.34 14.28
C GLU A 458 22.91 4.28 14.08
N LYS A 459 22.98 5.16 13.06
CA LYS A 459 21.90 6.07 12.68
C LYS A 459 20.64 5.35 12.20
N ALA A 460 20.77 4.20 11.53
CA ALA A 460 19.63 3.38 11.15
C ALA A 460 18.93 2.76 12.37
N VAL A 461 19.68 2.22 13.34
CA VAL A 461 19.13 1.68 14.59
C VAL A 461 18.47 2.78 15.43
N MET A 462 19.09 3.97 15.54
CA MET A 462 18.48 5.13 16.22
C MET A 462 17.16 5.60 15.56
N ASN A 463 17.08 5.60 14.23
CA ASN A 463 15.82 5.90 13.54
C ASN A 463 14.76 4.81 13.81
N ILE A 464 15.13 3.53 13.75
CA ILE A 464 14.21 2.42 14.03
C ILE A 464 13.71 2.45 15.48
N LEU A 465 14.57 2.75 16.46
CA LEU A 465 14.19 2.97 17.86
C LEU A 465 13.13 4.05 18.00
N LYS A 466 13.32 5.20 17.33
CA LYS A 466 12.40 6.33 17.34
C LYS A 466 11.06 6.01 16.66
N ASP A 467 11.10 5.34 15.51
CA ASP A 467 9.89 4.91 14.80
C ASP A 467 9.09 3.89 15.65
N PHE A 468 9.79 2.98 16.32
CA PHE A 468 9.21 1.99 17.22
C PHE A 468 8.55 2.65 18.45
N GLU A 469 9.24 3.59 19.11
CA GLU A 469 8.69 4.39 20.21
C GLU A 469 7.46 5.20 19.76
N SER A 470 7.50 5.81 18.57
CA SER A 470 6.36 6.55 18.01
C SER A 470 5.13 5.66 17.77
N THR A 471 5.34 4.36 17.54
CA THR A 471 4.28 3.35 17.33
C THR A 471 3.61 2.92 18.65
N SER A 472 4.28 3.12 19.80
CA SER A 472 3.77 2.75 21.13
C SER A 472 2.48 3.48 21.51
N ASN A 473 2.42 4.80 21.25
CA ASN A 473 1.27 5.62 21.65
C ASN A 473 -0.02 5.24 20.89
N PRO A 474 -0.02 5.08 19.55
CA PRO A 474 -1.15 4.53 18.81
C PRO A 474 -1.60 3.14 19.29
N ILE A 475 -0.68 2.23 19.63
CA ILE A 475 -1.04 0.90 20.14
C ILE A 475 -1.77 1.00 21.49
N ASN A 476 -1.27 1.82 22.41
CA ASN A 476 -1.91 2.04 23.71
C ASN A 476 -3.31 2.67 23.57
N GLU A 477 -3.46 3.67 22.71
CA GLU A 477 -4.75 4.31 22.44
C GLU A 477 -5.75 3.35 21.79
N HIS A 478 -5.31 2.58 20.79
CA HIS A 478 -6.16 1.61 20.09
C HIS A 478 -6.65 0.50 21.02
N ASN A 479 -5.77 -0.02 21.89
CA ASN A 479 -6.14 -0.99 22.93
C ASN A 479 -7.19 -0.42 23.91
N LYS A 480 -7.01 0.83 24.37
CA LYS A 480 -8.01 1.51 25.22
C LYS A 480 -9.35 1.66 24.52
N ASN A 481 -9.36 2.07 23.25
CA ASN A 481 -10.57 2.27 22.46
C ASN A 481 -11.31 0.95 22.22
N ILE A 482 -10.60 -0.16 21.97
CA ILE A 482 -11.20 -1.50 21.85
C ILE A 482 -11.82 -1.98 23.17
N LEU A 483 -11.22 -1.66 24.33
CA LEU A 483 -11.80 -1.99 25.64
C LEU A 483 -13.11 -1.23 25.91
N ASP A 484 -13.16 0.05 25.56
CA ASP A 484 -14.39 0.88 25.65
C ASP A 484 -15.49 0.40 24.67
N ILE A 485 -15.12 0.06 23.44
CA ILE A 485 -16.04 -0.55 22.46
C ILE A 485 -16.58 -1.89 22.97
N ALA A 486 -15.72 -2.76 23.53
CA ALA A 486 -16.15 -4.05 24.06
C ALA A 486 -17.13 -3.91 25.24
N ALA A 487 -16.91 -2.95 26.14
CA ALA A 487 -17.83 -2.67 27.24
C ALA A 487 -19.22 -2.22 26.74
N LYS A 488 -19.26 -1.35 25.72
CA LYS A 488 -20.51 -0.90 25.07
C LYS A 488 -21.24 -2.03 24.32
N PHE A 489 -20.51 -3.02 23.82
CA PHE A 489 -21.10 -4.22 23.23
C PHE A 489 -21.73 -5.15 24.27
N GLU A 490 -21.12 -5.28 25.45
CA GLU A 490 -21.69 -6.01 26.59
C GLU A 490 -22.94 -5.29 27.15
N GLU A 491 -22.92 -3.97 27.28
CA GLU A 491 -24.07 -3.16 27.69
C GLU A 491 -25.25 -3.31 26.72
N ASN A 492 -25.03 -3.15 25.42
CA ASN A 492 -26.09 -3.33 24.41
C ASN A 492 -26.62 -4.77 24.34
N THR A 493 -25.78 -5.78 24.63
CA THR A 493 -26.24 -7.18 24.72
C THR A 493 -27.28 -7.35 25.85
N ASN A 494 -27.09 -6.69 26.99
CA ASN A 494 -28.07 -6.66 28.07
C ASN A 494 -29.33 -5.85 27.71
N ALA A 495 -29.19 -4.80 26.89
CA ALA A 495 -30.33 -4.06 26.34
C ALA A 495 -31.19 -4.95 25.41
N PHE A 496 -30.58 -5.78 24.54
CA PHE A 496 -31.32 -6.73 23.69
C PHE A 496 -32.17 -7.72 24.51
N TYR A 497 -31.63 -8.33 25.57
CA TYR A 497 -32.41 -9.21 26.45
C TYR A 497 -33.61 -8.49 27.09
N SER A 498 -33.46 -7.20 27.42
CA SER A 498 -34.54 -6.37 27.95
C SER A 498 -35.60 -6.06 26.89
N ILE A 499 -35.18 -5.81 25.64
CA ILE A 499 -36.07 -5.61 24.49
C ILE A 499 -36.87 -6.88 24.17
N ASP A 500 -36.21 -8.05 24.09
CA ASP A 500 -36.87 -9.34 23.83
C ASP A 500 -38.00 -9.61 24.84
N LYS A 501 -37.72 -9.40 26.14
CA LYS A 501 -38.69 -9.55 27.22
C LYS A 501 -39.86 -8.56 27.10
N ASN A 502 -39.58 -7.32 26.71
CA ASN A 502 -40.63 -6.31 26.50
C ASN A 502 -41.50 -6.65 25.28
N LEU A 503 -40.92 -7.20 24.21
CA LEU A 503 -41.65 -7.70 23.05
C LEU A 503 -42.54 -8.91 23.40
N GLU A 504 -42.09 -9.81 24.26
CA GLU A 504 -42.89 -10.94 24.77
C GLU A 504 -44.14 -10.43 25.54
N VAL A 505 -43.96 -9.44 26.43
CA VAL A 505 -45.05 -8.81 27.17
C VAL A 505 -46.00 -8.06 26.23
N PHE A 506 -45.47 -7.30 25.27
CA PHE A 506 -46.28 -6.53 24.33
C PHE A 506 -47.12 -7.42 23.40
N ASN A 507 -46.57 -8.56 22.94
CA ASN A 507 -47.33 -9.58 22.21
C ASN A 507 -48.51 -10.14 23.04
N LYS A 508 -48.31 -10.41 24.34
CA LYS A 508 -49.40 -10.89 25.22
C LYS A 508 -50.50 -9.84 25.40
N VAL A 509 -50.15 -8.57 25.57
CA VAL A 509 -51.10 -7.45 25.63
C VAL A 509 -51.87 -7.33 24.31
N VAL A 510 -51.19 -7.46 23.16
CA VAL A 510 -51.81 -7.47 21.83
C VAL A 510 -52.85 -8.58 21.70
N VAL A 511 -52.51 -9.83 22.00
CA VAL A 511 -53.44 -10.97 21.88
C VAL A 511 -54.65 -10.80 22.81
N SER A 512 -54.43 -10.30 24.05
CA SER A 512 -55.50 -9.99 25.00
C SER A 512 -56.44 -8.89 24.50
N ASN A 513 -55.91 -7.88 23.81
CA ASN A 513 -56.71 -6.80 23.25
C ASN A 513 -57.54 -7.27 22.05
N SER A 514 -57.00 -8.13 21.17
CA SER A 514 -57.78 -8.72 20.07
C SER A 514 -59.00 -9.47 20.59
N ALA A 515 -58.80 -10.39 21.55
CA ALA A 515 -59.89 -11.16 22.15
C ALA A 515 -60.94 -10.27 22.84
N SER A 516 -60.50 -9.15 23.44
CA SER A 516 -61.39 -8.15 24.04
C SER A 516 -62.22 -7.40 22.98
N ILE A 517 -61.60 -6.97 21.88
CA ILE A 517 -62.27 -6.32 20.74
C ILE A 517 -63.31 -7.24 20.13
N ASP A 518 -63.00 -8.51 19.91
CA ASP A 518 -63.93 -9.47 19.28
C ASP A 518 -65.09 -9.84 20.22
N THR A 519 -64.85 -9.89 21.54
CA THR A 519 -65.91 -10.01 22.55
C THR A 519 -66.86 -8.81 22.52
N VAL A 520 -66.33 -7.59 22.37
CA VAL A 520 -67.11 -6.35 22.28
C VAL A 520 -67.89 -6.26 20.96
N LYS A 521 -67.30 -6.64 19.81
CA LYS A 521 -68.01 -6.78 18.53
C LYS A 521 -69.21 -7.73 18.65
N SER A 522 -69.02 -8.88 19.30
CA SER A 522 -70.09 -9.86 19.54
C SER A 522 -71.25 -9.24 20.33
N LYS A 523 -70.96 -8.49 21.40
CA LYS A 523 -72.00 -7.80 22.20
C LYS A 523 -72.70 -6.67 21.45
N VAL A 524 -72.03 -5.99 20.52
CA VAL A 524 -72.68 -5.01 19.62
C VAL A 524 -73.56 -5.71 18.56
N SER A 525 -73.15 -6.87 18.04
CA SER A 525 -74.02 -7.67 17.17
C SER A 525 -75.29 -8.15 17.90
N GLU A 526 -75.17 -8.53 19.18
CA GLU A 526 -76.30 -8.91 20.02
C GLU A 526 -77.24 -7.72 20.27
N LEU A 527 -76.69 -6.55 20.63
CA LEU A 527 -77.46 -5.33 20.86
C LEU A 527 -78.24 -4.84 19.61
N ASN A 528 -77.67 -4.94 18.40
CA ASN A 528 -78.41 -4.64 17.16
C ASN A 528 -79.74 -5.41 17.10
N SER A 529 -79.72 -6.72 17.37
CA SER A 529 -80.92 -7.57 17.36
C SER A 529 -81.93 -7.21 18.46
N VAL A 530 -81.46 -6.61 19.57
CA VAL A 530 -82.33 -6.08 20.63
C VAL A 530 -83.02 -4.80 20.16
N PHE A 531 -82.32 -3.88 19.48
CA PHE A 531 -82.93 -2.67 18.93
C PHE A 531 -83.99 -2.98 17.87
N ASP A 532 -83.72 -3.92 16.95
CA ASP A 532 -84.72 -4.37 15.96
C ASP A 532 -85.99 -4.91 16.63
N SER A 533 -85.83 -5.69 17.69
CA SER A 533 -86.93 -6.24 18.50
C SER A 533 -87.71 -5.12 19.23
N VAL A 534 -87.01 -4.18 19.87
CA VAL A 534 -87.61 -3.03 20.56
C VAL A 534 -88.40 -2.16 19.58
N ASN A 535 -87.80 -1.76 18.46
CA ASN A 535 -88.44 -0.95 17.41
C ASN A 535 -89.72 -1.62 16.87
N LYS A 536 -89.67 -2.93 16.62
CA LYS A 536 -90.85 -3.69 16.19
C LYS A 536 -91.96 -3.68 17.25
N ASN A 537 -91.64 -4.04 18.49
CA ASN A 537 -92.61 -4.05 19.60
C ASN A 537 -93.24 -2.66 19.81
N PHE A 538 -92.48 -1.59 19.57
CA PHE A 538 -92.93 -0.21 19.68
C PHE A 538 -93.89 0.19 18.55
N SER A 539 -93.59 -0.20 17.31
CA SER A 539 -94.49 -0.05 16.17
C SER A 539 -95.81 -0.80 16.37
N ASP A 540 -95.75 -2.03 16.90
CA ASP A 540 -96.95 -2.82 17.21
C ASP A 540 -97.79 -2.18 18.34
N LEU A 541 -97.16 -1.60 19.37
CA LEU A 541 -97.84 -0.84 20.43
C LEU A 541 -98.51 0.44 19.91
N LEU A 542 -97.85 1.17 19.01
CA LEU A 542 -98.40 2.33 18.29
C LEU A 542 -99.64 1.94 17.48
N SER A 543 -99.57 0.84 16.74
CA SER A 543 -100.69 0.30 15.97
C SER A 543 -101.88 -0.05 16.88
N GLN A 544 -101.64 -0.79 17.96
CA GLN A 544 -102.68 -1.15 18.94
C GLN A 544 -103.31 0.08 19.59
N THR A 545 -102.53 1.10 19.98
CA THR A 545 -103.05 2.32 20.61
C THR A 545 -103.92 3.13 19.65
N ASN A 546 -103.53 3.23 18.37
CA ASN A 546 -104.34 3.86 17.33
C ASN A 546 -105.66 3.10 17.05
N ASN A 547 -105.63 1.77 17.12
CA ASN A 547 -106.82 0.93 17.00
C ASN A 547 -107.78 1.13 18.19
N LEU A 548 -107.26 1.16 19.43
CA LEU A 548 -108.05 1.48 20.63
C LEU A 548 -108.65 2.88 20.57
N GLN A 549 -107.90 3.89 20.12
CA GLN A 549 -108.40 5.25 19.93
C GLN A 549 -109.50 5.32 18.86
N SER A 550 -109.45 4.45 17.85
CA SER A 550 -110.48 4.36 16.81
C SER A 550 -111.74 3.64 17.29
N ALA A 551 -111.59 2.54 18.03
CA ALA A 551 -112.71 1.86 18.69
C ALA A 551 -113.41 2.78 19.71
N ASN A 552 -112.65 3.53 20.51
CA ASN A 552 -113.23 4.46 21.48
C ASN A 552 -113.97 5.65 20.83
N LYS A 553 -113.56 6.11 19.63
CA LYS A 553 -114.37 7.07 18.84
C LYS A 553 -115.75 6.49 18.48
N LEU A 554 -115.80 5.21 18.11
CA LEU A 554 -117.07 4.52 17.81
C LEU A 554 -117.93 4.39 19.07
N LEU A 555 -117.35 4.09 20.24
CA LEU A 555 -118.10 4.06 21.51
C LEU A 555 -118.73 5.42 21.86
N VAL A 556 -118.01 6.53 21.66
CA VAL A 556 -118.58 7.89 21.84
C VAL A 556 -119.78 8.13 20.91
N LEU A 557 -119.69 7.70 19.65
CA LEU A 557 -120.78 7.85 18.67
C LEU A 557 -121.99 6.97 19.04
N ILE A 558 -121.78 5.70 19.38
CA ILE A 558 -122.82 4.75 19.80
C ILE A 558 -123.50 5.26 21.09
N SER A 559 -122.73 5.78 22.06
CA SER A 559 -123.24 6.44 23.25
C SER A 559 -124.16 7.62 22.90
N ALA A 560 -123.71 8.54 22.04
CA ALA A 560 -124.49 9.70 21.64
C ALA A 560 -125.79 9.30 20.91
N GLN A 561 -125.72 8.34 19.99
CA GLN A 561 -126.87 7.79 19.28
C GLN A 561 -127.84 7.09 20.24
N THR A 562 -127.35 6.32 21.21
CA THR A 562 -128.17 5.64 22.22
C THR A 562 -128.87 6.62 23.14
N ASN A 563 -128.19 7.71 23.56
CA ASN A 563 -128.79 8.79 24.33
C ASN A 563 -129.93 9.49 23.56
N MET A 564 -129.75 9.74 22.25
CA MET A 564 -130.80 10.30 21.38
C MET A 564 -131.99 9.35 21.24
N LEU A 565 -131.75 8.06 20.98
CA LEU A 565 -132.81 7.03 20.88
C LEU A 565 -133.59 6.88 22.20
N ALA A 566 -132.89 6.86 23.34
CA ALA A 566 -133.49 6.76 24.65
C ALA A 566 -134.30 8.02 25.03
N MET A 567 -133.81 9.21 24.66
CA MET A 567 -134.55 10.46 24.82
C MET A 567 -135.84 10.47 23.97
N ASN A 568 -135.78 10.04 22.71
CA ASN A 568 -136.96 9.90 21.86
C ASN A 568 -137.97 8.89 22.44
N ALA A 569 -137.49 7.75 22.95
CA ALA A 569 -138.33 6.74 23.60
C ALA A 569 -138.98 7.27 24.89
N ALA A 570 -138.27 8.06 25.70
CA ALA A 570 -138.82 8.68 26.91
C ALA A 570 -139.91 9.72 26.59
N ILE A 571 -139.73 10.49 25.50
CA ILE A 571 -140.74 11.45 25.02
C ILE A 571 -142.01 10.73 24.56
N GLU A 572 -141.89 9.68 23.74
CA GLU A 572 -143.06 8.95 23.24
C GLU A 572 -143.75 8.12 24.35
N ALA A 573 -142.98 7.62 25.33
CA ALA A 573 -143.54 6.98 26.52
C ALA A 573 -144.29 7.96 27.44
N ALA A 574 -143.80 9.19 27.63
CA ALA A 574 -144.53 10.22 28.38
C ALA A 574 -145.85 10.61 27.67
N LYS A 575 -145.82 10.70 26.34
CA LYS A 575 -146.97 10.98 25.47
C LYS A 575 -148.04 9.86 25.48
N ALA A 576 -147.66 8.62 25.81
CA ALA A 576 -148.57 7.49 26.02
C ALA A 576 -149.25 7.45 27.41
N GLY A 577 -148.97 8.42 28.30
CA GLY A 577 -149.64 8.55 29.60
C GLY A 577 -149.41 7.36 30.53
N ASP A 578 -150.47 6.91 31.21
CA ASP A 578 -150.38 5.80 32.18
C ASP A 578 -149.88 4.49 31.56
N ALA A 579 -150.23 4.20 30.31
CA ALA A 579 -149.77 3.01 29.60
C ALA A 579 -148.25 3.06 29.28
N GLY A 580 -147.66 4.25 29.22
CA GLY A 580 -146.23 4.45 28.93
C GLY A 580 -145.32 4.45 30.17
N LYS A 581 -145.86 4.46 31.40
CA LYS A 581 -145.07 4.65 32.63
C LYS A 581 -143.90 3.67 32.80
N SER A 582 -144.09 2.39 32.48
CA SER A 582 -143.03 1.38 32.53
C SER A 582 -141.92 1.64 31.50
N PHE A 583 -142.30 1.95 30.26
CA PHE A 583 -141.38 2.30 29.18
C PHE A 583 -140.60 3.58 29.46
N ALA A 584 -141.22 4.59 30.10
CA ALA A 584 -140.56 5.84 30.47
C ALA A 584 -139.42 5.62 31.48
N VAL A 585 -139.62 4.75 32.48
CA VAL A 585 -138.56 4.37 33.44
C VAL A 585 -137.40 3.66 32.76
N VAL A 586 -137.69 2.69 31.87
CA VAL A 586 -136.65 1.97 31.11
C VAL A 586 -135.90 2.91 30.17
N ALA A 587 -136.59 3.80 29.46
CA ALA A 587 -135.97 4.76 28.54
C ALA A 587 -135.06 5.76 29.27
N GLU A 588 -135.48 6.28 30.43
CA GLU A 588 -134.64 7.17 31.23
C GLU A 588 -133.40 6.45 31.79
N GLU A 589 -133.50 5.17 32.16
CA GLU A 589 -132.33 4.40 32.63
C GLU A 589 -131.36 4.08 31.49
N ILE A 590 -131.86 3.74 30.29
CA ILE A 590 -131.01 3.62 29.08
C ILE A 590 -130.35 4.97 28.76
N ARG A 591 -131.05 6.10 28.94
CA ARG A 591 -130.49 7.44 28.73
C ARG A 591 -129.34 7.74 29.70
N LYS A 592 -129.48 7.41 31.00
CA LYS A 592 -128.40 7.51 32.00
C LYS A 592 -127.22 6.61 31.64
N LEU A 593 -127.47 5.35 31.26
CA LEU A 593 -126.44 4.40 30.83
C LEU A 593 -125.66 4.93 29.63
N ALA A 594 -126.35 5.51 28.64
CA ALA A 594 -125.72 6.15 27.48
C ALA A 594 -124.87 7.36 27.88
N ILE A 595 -125.39 8.29 28.69
CA ILE A 595 -124.64 9.46 29.19
C ILE A 595 -123.39 9.03 29.96
N ASN A 596 -123.48 7.99 30.80
CA ASN A 596 -122.36 7.46 31.56
C ASN A 596 -121.34 6.74 30.66
N SER A 597 -121.80 5.97 29.67
CA SER A 597 -120.94 5.37 28.64
C SER A 597 -120.14 6.42 27.87
N GLY A 598 -120.78 7.54 27.50
CA GLY A 598 -120.11 8.70 26.88
C GLY A 598 -119.03 9.31 27.78
N LYS A 599 -119.32 9.49 29.07
CA LYS A 599 -118.33 9.97 30.07
C LYS A 599 -117.14 9.02 30.19
N TYR A 600 -117.37 7.72 30.36
CA TYR A 600 -116.29 6.73 30.42
C TYR A 600 -115.46 6.72 29.13
N SER A 601 -116.11 6.83 27.96
CA SER A 601 -115.43 6.92 26.66
C SER A 601 -114.59 8.21 26.55
N THR A 602 -115.01 9.33 27.13
CA THR A 602 -114.15 10.53 27.23
C THR A 602 -112.97 10.33 28.18
N THR A 603 -113.12 9.65 29.32
CA THR A 603 -111.98 9.31 30.19
C THR A 603 -110.98 8.42 29.46
N ILE A 604 -111.45 7.36 28.77
CA ILE A 604 -110.60 6.47 27.96
C ILE A 604 -109.88 7.25 26.86
N LYS A 605 -110.52 8.24 26.24
CA LYS A 605 -109.90 9.10 25.21
C LYS A 605 -108.72 9.89 25.76
N ASP A 606 -108.82 10.41 26.98
CA ASP A 606 -107.75 11.22 27.58
C ASP A 606 -106.63 10.35 28.18
N GLU A 607 -106.92 9.15 28.67
CA GLU A 607 -105.84 8.20 29.04
C GLU A 607 -105.11 7.66 27.81
N LEU A 608 -105.80 7.42 26.68
CA LEU A 608 -105.14 7.08 25.41
C LEU A 608 -104.25 8.22 24.88
N LYS A 609 -104.56 9.50 25.16
CA LYS A 609 -103.61 10.61 24.90
C LYS A 609 -102.38 10.51 25.78
N LYS A 610 -102.52 10.20 27.08
CA LYS A 610 -101.36 10.01 27.98
C LYS A 610 -100.47 8.88 27.49
N VAL A 611 -101.06 7.75 27.07
CA VAL A 611 -100.33 6.62 26.46
C VAL A 611 -99.60 7.06 25.19
N ASN A 612 -100.27 7.78 24.26
CA ASN A 612 -99.60 8.32 23.06
C ASN A 612 -98.46 9.31 23.39
N ASN A 613 -98.59 10.13 24.43
CA ASN A 613 -97.51 11.02 24.87
C ASN A 613 -96.32 10.23 25.44
N ILE A 614 -96.56 9.22 26.28
CA ILE A 614 -95.52 8.32 26.81
C ILE A 614 -94.82 7.59 25.66
N ILE A 615 -95.58 7.12 24.68
CA ILE A 615 -95.06 6.51 23.44
C ILE A 615 -94.17 7.51 22.69
N SER A 616 -94.59 8.76 22.54
CA SER A 616 -93.77 9.78 21.86
C SER A 616 -92.47 10.11 22.58
N VAL A 617 -92.43 10.01 23.92
CA VAL A 617 -91.19 10.21 24.72
C VAL A 617 -90.25 9.02 24.55
N ILE A 618 -90.74 7.80 24.75
CA ILE A 618 -89.90 6.59 24.65
C ILE A 618 -89.37 6.40 23.22
N SER A 619 -90.11 6.80 22.17
CA SER A 619 -89.59 6.82 20.80
C SER A 619 -88.34 7.70 20.68
N ALA A 620 -88.37 8.91 21.22
CA ALA A 620 -87.24 9.85 21.16
C ALA A 620 -86.05 9.40 22.02
N GLU A 621 -86.32 8.70 23.13
CA GLU A 621 -85.27 8.04 23.93
C GLU A 621 -84.62 6.89 23.14
N ILE A 622 -85.40 6.04 22.46
CA ILE A 622 -84.89 4.97 21.59
C ILE A 622 -84.06 5.55 20.44
N ASP A 623 -84.54 6.59 19.76
CA ASP A 623 -83.81 7.25 18.66
C ASP A 623 -82.44 7.80 19.14
N SER A 624 -82.39 8.38 20.34
CA SER A 624 -81.14 8.87 20.94
C SER A 624 -80.18 7.73 21.28
N ILE A 625 -80.67 6.67 21.93
CA ILE A 625 -79.85 5.53 22.34
C ILE A 625 -79.33 4.77 21.10
N TYR A 626 -80.15 4.65 20.05
CA TYR A 626 -79.73 4.02 18.79
C TYR A 626 -78.63 4.82 18.08
N LYS A 627 -78.66 6.16 18.18
CA LYS A 627 -77.58 7.02 17.68
C LYS A 627 -76.28 6.83 18.49
N ASP A 628 -76.35 6.88 19.81
CA ASP A 628 -75.19 6.64 20.69
C ASP A 628 -74.58 5.24 20.43
N PHE A 629 -75.44 4.27 20.10
CA PHE A 629 -75.04 2.92 19.72
C PHE A 629 -74.33 2.82 18.36
N ILE A 630 -74.74 3.60 17.34
CA ILE A 630 -74.00 3.73 16.08
C ILE A 630 -72.59 4.31 16.34
N ASP A 631 -72.50 5.37 17.14
CA ASP A 631 -71.21 5.96 17.52
C ASP A 631 -70.31 4.94 18.25
N ILE A 632 -70.87 4.07 19.10
CA ILE A 632 -70.15 2.95 19.72
C ILE A 632 -69.66 1.94 18.66
N GLN A 633 -70.51 1.54 17.71
CA GLN A 633 -70.17 0.59 16.66
C GLN A 633 -69.01 1.09 15.77
N ASP A 634 -69.04 2.36 15.38
CA ASP A 634 -67.97 2.97 14.59
C ASP A 634 -66.67 3.14 15.40
N ASN A 635 -66.75 3.45 16.69
CA ASN A 635 -65.58 3.46 17.56
C ASN A 635 -64.92 2.06 17.66
N ILE A 636 -65.70 0.98 17.70
CA ILE A 636 -65.18 -0.40 17.73
C ILE A 636 -64.56 -0.79 16.39
N ASN A 637 -65.17 -0.42 15.27
CA ASN A 637 -64.61 -0.63 13.94
C ASN A 637 -63.25 0.09 13.78
N ASN A 638 -63.18 1.37 14.19
CA ASN A 638 -61.95 2.15 14.19
C ASN A 638 -60.87 1.54 15.10
N ASN A 639 -61.23 1.08 16.30
CA ASN A 639 -60.31 0.42 17.23
C ASN A 639 -59.78 -0.90 16.65
N SER A 640 -60.63 -1.72 16.02
CA SER A 640 -60.22 -2.94 15.32
C SER A 640 -59.21 -2.65 14.20
N MET A 641 -59.42 -1.61 13.39
CA MET A 641 -58.46 -1.21 12.33
C MET A 641 -57.14 -0.67 12.90
N GLN A 642 -57.18 0.04 14.03
CA GLN A 642 -55.96 0.48 14.73
C GLN A 642 -55.19 -0.71 15.31
N HIS A 643 -55.89 -1.68 15.90
CA HIS A 643 -55.29 -2.88 16.47
C HIS A 643 -54.60 -3.74 15.39
N GLU A 644 -55.24 -3.94 14.23
CA GLU A 644 -54.64 -4.67 13.12
C GLU A 644 -53.36 -3.98 12.59
N ARG A 645 -53.36 -2.64 12.50
CA ARG A 645 -52.15 -1.84 12.16
C ARG A 645 -51.03 -1.98 13.21
N ILE A 646 -51.38 -2.03 14.51
CA ILE A 646 -50.41 -2.29 15.58
C ILE A 646 -49.80 -3.68 15.40
N ASN A 647 -50.58 -4.70 15.07
CA ASN A 647 -50.10 -6.07 14.94
C ASN A 647 -49.13 -6.23 13.75
N VAL A 648 -49.44 -5.60 12.60
CA VAL A 648 -48.54 -5.55 11.43
C VAL A 648 -47.25 -4.78 11.75
N THR A 649 -47.35 -3.67 12.48
CA THR A 649 -46.19 -2.84 12.86
C THR A 649 -45.30 -3.56 13.87
N LEU A 650 -45.88 -4.27 14.83
CA LEU A 650 -45.18 -5.10 15.80
C LEU A 650 -44.43 -6.25 15.11
N ALA A 651 -45.10 -6.99 14.22
CA ALA A 651 -44.47 -8.08 13.47
C ALA A 651 -43.27 -7.57 12.63
N LYS A 652 -43.40 -6.38 12.04
CA LYS A 652 -42.30 -5.70 11.35
C LYS A 652 -41.14 -5.40 12.32
N HIS A 653 -41.39 -4.74 13.46
CA HIS A 653 -40.35 -4.37 14.41
C HIS A 653 -39.66 -5.58 15.08
N VAL A 654 -40.40 -6.67 15.37
CA VAL A 654 -39.81 -7.93 15.85
C VAL A 654 -38.80 -8.47 14.85
N ARG A 655 -39.10 -8.43 13.54
CA ARG A 655 -38.16 -8.83 12.49
C ARG A 655 -36.96 -7.89 12.38
N GLU A 656 -37.19 -6.58 12.37
CA GLU A 656 -36.10 -5.57 12.29
C GLU A 656 -35.14 -5.67 13.49
N ILE A 657 -35.65 -5.91 14.70
CA ILE A 657 -34.84 -6.11 15.90
C ILE A 657 -34.07 -7.44 15.84
N GLY A 658 -34.67 -8.51 15.31
CA GLY A 658 -34.00 -9.79 15.09
C GLY A 658 -32.83 -9.67 14.08
N GLU A 659 -33.08 -9.10 12.91
CA GLU A 659 -32.07 -8.86 11.87
C GLU A 659 -30.92 -7.96 12.38
N PHE A 660 -31.24 -6.92 13.16
CA PHE A 660 -30.23 -6.07 13.79
C PHE A 660 -29.41 -6.80 14.87
N LYS A 661 -30.05 -7.64 15.69
CA LYS A 661 -29.40 -8.42 16.75
C LYS A 661 -28.42 -9.46 16.20
N GLU A 662 -28.76 -10.15 15.11
CA GLU A 662 -27.82 -11.06 14.42
C GLU A 662 -26.59 -10.30 13.89
N GLN A 663 -26.81 -9.16 13.23
CA GLN A 663 -25.71 -8.30 12.77
C GLN A 663 -24.86 -7.77 13.93
N TYR A 664 -25.46 -7.49 15.09
CA TYR A 664 -24.76 -7.03 16.29
C TYR A 664 -23.85 -8.11 16.88
N LEU A 665 -24.36 -9.34 17.03
CA LEU A 665 -23.59 -10.49 17.50
C LEU A 665 -22.42 -10.83 16.55
N ALA A 666 -22.61 -10.66 15.23
CA ALA A 666 -21.54 -10.80 14.25
C ALA A 666 -20.44 -9.72 14.36
N HIS A 667 -20.69 -8.59 15.02
CA HIS A 667 -19.68 -7.57 15.34
C HIS A 667 -19.02 -7.80 16.70
N ASP A 668 -19.75 -8.30 17.70
CA ASP A 668 -19.19 -8.71 19.00
C ASP A 668 -18.04 -9.73 18.84
N ILE A 669 -18.22 -10.75 17.99
CA ILE A 669 -17.18 -11.73 17.65
C ILE A 669 -15.93 -11.02 17.10
N LYS A 670 -16.09 -10.15 16.09
CA LYS A 670 -14.97 -9.39 15.48
C LYS A 670 -14.25 -8.50 16.50
N ILE A 671 -14.97 -7.92 17.46
CA ILE A 671 -14.40 -7.09 18.53
C ILE A 671 -13.59 -7.94 19.51
N LYS A 672 -14.07 -9.14 19.86
CA LYS A 672 -13.32 -10.12 20.66
C LYS A 672 -12.05 -10.59 19.94
N ASP A 673 -12.12 -10.86 18.64
CA ASP A 673 -10.95 -11.21 17.81
C ASP A 673 -9.95 -10.04 17.75
N THR A 674 -10.42 -8.82 17.49
CA THR A 674 -9.57 -7.61 17.44
C THR A 674 -8.90 -7.33 18.79
N LYS A 675 -9.61 -7.55 19.90
CA LYS A 675 -9.08 -7.47 21.28
C LYS A 675 -7.97 -8.49 21.54
N ASN A 676 -8.13 -9.73 21.05
CA ASN A 676 -7.10 -10.75 21.14
C ASN A 676 -5.87 -10.38 20.28
N MET A 677 -6.09 -9.96 19.03
CA MET A 677 -5.03 -9.51 18.11
C MET A 677 -4.23 -8.32 18.68
N CYS A 678 -4.89 -7.34 19.30
CA CYS A 678 -4.21 -6.23 19.96
C CYS A 678 -3.40 -6.66 21.19
N LYS A 679 -3.85 -7.67 21.93
CA LYS A 679 -3.07 -8.26 23.03
C LYS A 679 -1.81 -8.97 22.52
N GLU A 680 -1.89 -9.65 21.38
CA GLU A 680 -0.72 -10.26 20.74
C GLU A 680 0.25 -9.21 20.21
N ILE A 681 -0.23 -8.17 19.53
CA ILE A 681 0.58 -7.02 19.08
C ILE A 681 1.28 -6.35 20.26
N PHE A 682 0.58 -6.14 21.39
CA PHE A 682 1.14 -5.53 22.60
C PHE A 682 2.25 -6.39 23.22
N ASN A 683 2.04 -7.71 23.31
CA ASN A 683 3.08 -8.64 23.78
C ASN A 683 4.29 -8.66 22.83
N SER A 684 4.07 -8.69 21.51
CA SER A 684 5.13 -8.63 20.51
C SER A 684 5.90 -7.30 20.58
N TYR A 685 5.22 -6.18 20.80
CA TYR A 685 5.83 -4.87 21.01
C TYR A 685 6.82 -4.91 22.18
N PHE A 686 6.41 -5.42 23.35
CA PHE A 686 7.30 -5.52 24.51
C PHE A 686 8.53 -6.41 24.26
N VAL A 687 8.35 -7.56 23.60
CA VAL A 687 9.47 -8.46 23.26
C VAL A 687 10.46 -7.81 22.28
N ILE A 688 9.96 -7.06 21.29
CA ILE A 688 10.82 -6.36 20.32
C ILE A 688 11.50 -5.14 20.97
N SER A 689 10.80 -4.40 21.84
CA SER A 689 11.35 -3.28 22.62
C SER A 689 12.55 -3.72 23.46
N GLY A 690 12.44 -4.87 24.16
CA GLY A 690 13.54 -5.40 24.96
C GLY A 690 14.76 -5.78 24.12
N LYS A 691 14.56 -6.36 22.93
CA LYS A 691 15.65 -6.69 21.99
C LYS A 691 16.35 -5.43 21.46
N PHE A 692 15.60 -4.37 21.15
CA PHE A 692 16.18 -3.11 20.72
C PHE A 692 16.95 -2.38 21.84
N HIS A 693 16.48 -2.48 23.09
CA HIS A 693 17.22 -1.91 24.22
C HIS A 693 18.57 -2.60 24.43
N ASN A 694 18.61 -3.94 24.34
CA ASN A 694 19.86 -4.70 24.36
C ASN A 694 20.78 -4.31 23.19
N LEU A 695 20.27 -4.27 21.95
CA LEU A 695 21.06 -3.87 20.77
C LEU A 695 21.66 -2.46 20.90
N ASN A 696 20.95 -1.54 21.57
CA ASN A 696 21.45 -0.20 21.86
C ASN A 696 22.58 -0.21 22.92
N SER A 697 22.54 -1.14 23.89
CA SER A 697 23.63 -1.39 24.82
C SER A 697 24.86 -1.95 24.08
N ASP A 698 24.67 -2.98 23.25
CA ASP A 698 25.73 -3.61 22.45
C ASP A 698 26.43 -2.59 21.53
N LEU A 699 25.65 -1.67 20.93
CA LEU A 699 26.17 -0.55 20.14
C LEU A 699 27.06 0.41 20.94
N SER A 700 26.70 0.72 22.19
CA SER A 700 27.50 1.62 23.04
C SER A 700 28.83 1.00 23.47
N GLU A 701 28.88 -0.31 23.67
CA GLU A 701 30.15 -1.03 23.91
C GLU A 701 31.01 -1.08 22.62
N PHE A 702 30.38 -1.16 21.45
CA PHE A 702 31.07 -1.04 20.16
C PHE A 702 31.62 0.37 19.90
N GLU A 703 31.00 1.42 20.42
CA GLU A 703 31.51 2.80 20.32
C GLU A 703 32.81 2.98 21.12
N VAL A 704 32.99 2.30 22.25
CA VAL A 704 34.29 2.28 22.96
C VAL A 704 35.39 1.66 22.08
N SER A 705 35.06 0.64 21.28
CA SER A 705 36.02 0.08 20.30
C SER A 705 36.40 1.07 19.19
N LYS A 706 35.55 2.05 18.88
CA LYS A 706 35.84 3.11 17.90
C LYS A 706 36.93 4.08 18.39
N MET A 707 37.09 4.28 19.71
CA MET A 707 38.23 5.03 20.27
C MET A 707 39.58 4.32 20.03
N SER A 708 39.58 3.01 19.78
CA SER A 708 40.80 2.30 19.34
C SER A 708 41.12 2.52 17.85
N LEU A 709 40.18 3.07 17.07
CA LEU A 709 40.38 3.40 15.66
C LEU A 709 41.24 4.66 15.50
N ASP A 710 41.15 5.63 16.42
CA ASP A 710 41.99 6.84 16.45
C ASP A 710 43.50 6.49 16.59
N ALA A 711 43.84 5.33 17.15
CA ALA A 711 45.22 4.84 17.18
C ALA A 711 45.79 4.57 15.78
N LEU A 712 44.94 4.35 14.76
CA LEU A 712 45.37 4.20 13.37
C LEU A 712 45.87 5.51 12.74
N GLU A 713 45.61 6.67 13.36
CA GLU A 713 46.17 7.96 12.93
C GLU A 713 47.71 7.94 13.02
N THR A 714 48.28 7.35 14.08
CA THR A 714 49.74 7.13 14.20
C THR A 714 50.30 6.24 13.09
N LEU A 715 49.48 5.29 12.60
CA LEU A 715 49.82 4.38 11.52
C LEU A 715 49.82 5.11 10.15
N ARG A 716 48.93 6.09 9.96
CA ARG A 716 48.97 7.01 8.81
C ARG A 716 50.24 7.88 8.84
N GLU A 717 50.58 8.47 9.99
CA GLU A 717 51.82 9.25 10.16
C GLU A 717 53.08 8.43 9.82
N HIS A 718 53.16 7.18 10.32
CA HIS A 718 54.26 6.28 9.99
C HIS A 718 54.38 5.96 8.50
N ILE A 719 53.26 5.75 7.78
CA ILE A 719 53.28 5.55 6.31
C ILE A 719 53.80 6.81 5.59
N LEU A 720 53.39 7.99 6.05
CA LEU A 720 53.80 9.27 5.45
C LEU A 720 55.31 9.48 5.60
N LEU A 721 55.86 9.20 6.79
CA LEU A 721 57.31 9.21 7.06
C LEU A 721 58.09 8.20 6.22
N ILE A 722 57.56 6.98 6.02
CA ILE A 722 58.22 5.96 5.18
C ILE A 722 58.28 6.41 3.71
N ASN A 723 57.23 7.06 3.20
CA ASN A 723 57.24 7.62 1.84
C ASN A 723 58.25 8.77 1.68
N GLU A 724 58.38 9.65 2.67
CA GLU A 724 59.42 10.70 2.67
C GLU A 724 60.85 10.10 2.71
N PHE A 725 61.04 9.01 3.46
CA PHE A 725 62.32 8.29 3.52
C PHE A 725 62.67 7.61 2.19
N LYS A 726 61.67 7.05 1.49
CA LYS A 726 61.80 6.46 0.15
C LYS A 726 62.27 7.49 -0.88
N GLU A 727 61.73 8.71 -0.85
CA GLU A 727 62.25 9.81 -1.70
C GLU A 727 63.72 10.14 -1.41
N LYS A 728 64.11 10.20 -0.14
CA LYS A 728 65.50 10.49 0.25
C LYS A 728 66.46 9.41 -0.26
N ILE A 729 66.08 8.13 -0.18
CA ILE A 729 66.84 7.01 -0.78
C ILE A 729 66.95 7.15 -2.30
N ALA A 730 65.86 7.48 -3.01
CA ALA A 730 65.89 7.67 -4.45
C ALA A 730 66.85 8.79 -4.88
N ARG A 731 66.86 9.92 -4.14
CA ARG A 731 67.82 11.02 -4.35
C ARG A 731 69.26 10.57 -4.07
N MET A 732 69.51 9.83 -2.99
CA MET A 732 70.85 9.27 -2.69
C MET A 732 71.33 8.29 -3.78
N ARG A 733 70.46 7.42 -4.30
CA ARG A 733 70.81 6.49 -5.39
C ARG A 733 71.27 7.25 -6.64
N ASN A 734 70.56 8.32 -7.01
CA ASN A 734 70.92 9.17 -8.16
C ASN A 734 72.28 9.88 -7.95
N VAL A 735 72.57 10.37 -6.74
CA VAL A 735 73.89 10.95 -6.40
C VAL A 735 75.01 9.90 -6.46
N VAL A 736 74.78 8.69 -5.97
CA VAL A 736 75.75 7.57 -6.05
C VAL A 736 75.99 7.14 -7.50
N GLU A 737 74.96 7.16 -8.35
CA GLU A 737 75.07 6.84 -9.78
C GLU A 737 75.87 7.91 -10.54
N ASN A 738 75.62 9.20 -10.26
CA ASN A 738 76.43 10.30 -10.81
C ASN A 738 77.90 10.23 -10.37
N MET A 739 78.18 10.06 -9.07
CA MET A 739 79.56 9.89 -8.58
C MET A 739 80.25 8.69 -9.23
N ASN A 740 79.54 7.56 -9.41
CA ASN A 740 80.09 6.39 -10.08
C ASN A 740 80.46 6.69 -11.54
N ASN A 741 79.71 7.53 -12.24
CA ASN A 741 80.00 7.92 -13.62
C ASN A 741 81.21 8.89 -13.68
N GLU A 742 81.26 9.89 -12.80
CA GLU A 742 82.43 10.78 -12.67
C GLU A 742 83.71 10.00 -12.33
N PHE A 743 83.62 8.95 -11.49
CA PHE A 743 84.72 8.02 -11.22
C PHE A 743 85.02 7.02 -12.36
N TRP A 744 84.33 7.07 -13.50
CA TRP A 744 84.69 6.34 -14.72
C TRP A 744 85.28 7.24 -15.82
N ASP A 745 84.96 8.54 -15.80
CA ASP A 745 85.60 9.55 -16.65
C ASP A 745 86.97 10.01 -16.11
N VAL A 746 87.30 9.67 -14.84
CA VAL A 746 88.58 9.91 -14.12
C VAL A 746 89.35 8.62 -13.85
#